data_AF-A0A7C3HCU2-F1
#
_entry.id   AF-A0A7C3HCU2-F1
#
_cell.length_a   1.000
_cell.length_b   1.000
_cell.length_c   1.000
_cell.angle_alpha   90.00
_cell.angle_beta   90.00
_cell.angle_gamma   90.00
#
_symmetry.space_group_name_H-M   'P 1'
#
loop_
_entity.id
_entity.type
_entity.pdbx_description
1 polymer ?
#
loop_
_entity_poly.entity_id
_entity_poly.type
_entity_poly.pdbx_seq_one_letter_code
_entity_poly.pdbx_strand_id
1 'polypeptide(L)'
;MSSPIQVTLPDGSQHTFPPGTTPLDVARSISRRLADDAIVARVNGELWDLTRPIEADARVEILTPKDPEALEVYRHSTAHLLAAAVLELFPGTKLGIGPPIKDGFYYDFERSEPFTPEDLERIEKKMWELRDRDLPFERRLTPKEEGLAKYRAMGEQMKCELIDERADAVFSEYTLGPHFIDFCRGPHVPSTKKLKAFKLLSVAGAYWKGDEHRQQLQRIYGTAWFSEKDLQDYLHKLEEAKKRDHRTLGRQLDLISIQELAGPGLIFFHPKGALVRKLLEDWMREQYLKRGYDLVNTPHVMREQLWQISGHLSHYAENMYAAMELDDARYRLKPMNCPGHILIYRDRQRSYRDLPVRLGELGTVYRYERSGTLHGLFRVRGFTQDDAHIFCRPDQIEDEIVNCLEFAVDVLKTYGFHRYQAEISTWDGGSSGKYDGTPDQWQLAESALHRAVERVGLEAKVMEDEAAFYGPKIDVKLVDALDRPWQLSTVQFDFTRVDLLKWSSPDYVWPDGVKAELSVGWLAFDRDGRSSALIADRVCYSDTIRRRRLDEAIVWGDLHLCSDLVELRWDALGPLGSHEILGAAWEQTKQAAFAINRHWMPWPGKQSHALTALPLLPQGFAGRALDCMTVPAGDFESYITRAGNMRELFHDLIALLHDDPDYGEDPIGTAFRRMFREPGRSWSMEEWRRGHEARLRGNASQ
;
A
#
# COMPACT_ATOMS: atom_id res chain seq x y z
N MET A 1 -55.14 34.65 -7.37
CA MET A 1 -53.87 34.95 -8.05
C MET A 1 -52.78 34.40 -7.15
N SER A 2 -51.98 33.46 -7.64
CA SER A 2 -50.85 32.93 -6.87
C SER A 2 -49.82 34.05 -6.64
N SER A 3 -49.22 34.09 -5.45
CA SER A 3 -48.22 35.11 -5.09
C SER A 3 -47.03 35.04 -6.04
N PRO A 4 -46.44 36.18 -6.44
CA PRO A 4 -45.26 36.18 -7.29
C PRO A 4 -44.08 35.49 -6.59
N ILE A 5 -43.21 34.85 -7.38
CA ILE A 5 -41.99 34.19 -6.90
C ILE A 5 -40.78 35.11 -7.05
N GLN A 6 -39.82 34.95 -6.15
CA GLN A 6 -38.54 35.63 -6.18
C GLN A 6 -37.45 34.71 -6.73
N VAL A 7 -36.86 35.08 -7.87
CA VAL A 7 -35.74 34.38 -8.49
C VAL A 7 -34.45 35.14 -8.21
N THR A 8 -33.47 34.47 -7.60
CA THR A 8 -32.14 35.02 -7.32
C THR A 8 -31.13 34.52 -8.35
N LEU A 9 -30.43 35.43 -9.02
CA LEU A 9 -29.39 35.13 -10.01
C LEU A 9 -27.99 35.00 -9.36
N PRO A 10 -26.97 34.48 -10.08
CA PRO A 10 -25.64 34.26 -9.51
C PRO A 10 -24.92 35.52 -9.02
N ASP A 11 -25.22 36.68 -9.62
CA ASP A 11 -24.69 37.99 -9.25
C ASP A 11 -25.36 38.59 -7.98
N GLY A 12 -26.31 37.86 -7.39
CA GLY A 12 -27.07 38.27 -6.20
C GLY A 12 -28.28 39.16 -6.52
N SER A 13 -28.51 39.50 -7.79
CA SER A 13 -29.72 40.23 -8.20
C SER A 13 -30.97 39.38 -7.99
N GLN A 14 -32.07 40.04 -7.63
CA GLN A 14 -33.36 39.40 -7.40
C GLN A 14 -34.41 39.97 -8.34
N HIS A 15 -35.12 39.06 -9.01
CA HIS A 15 -36.16 39.39 -9.97
C HIS A 15 -37.46 38.70 -9.60
N THR A 16 -38.58 39.39 -9.81
CA THR A 16 -39.92 38.89 -9.49
C THR A 16 -40.59 38.35 -10.74
N PHE A 17 -41.08 37.11 -10.67
CA PHE A 17 -41.74 36.42 -11.78
C PHE A 17 -43.09 35.82 -11.33
N PRO A 18 -44.03 35.56 -12.25
CA PRO A 18 -45.22 34.78 -11.93
C PRO A 18 -44.84 33.31 -11.64
N PRO A 19 -45.55 32.61 -10.73
CA PRO A 19 -45.39 31.17 -10.54
C PRO A 19 -45.60 30.42 -11.86
N GLY A 20 -44.83 29.36 -12.05
CA GLY A 20 -44.79 28.57 -13.28
C GLY A 20 -43.82 29.10 -14.34
N THR A 21 -43.12 30.22 -14.08
CA THR A 21 -42.02 30.71 -14.94
C THR A 21 -40.94 29.64 -15.05
N THR A 22 -40.43 29.42 -16.26
CA THR A 22 -39.39 28.41 -16.51
C THR A 22 -37.99 29.04 -16.49
N PRO A 23 -36.91 28.26 -16.23
CA PRO A 23 -35.55 28.76 -16.36
C PRO A 23 -35.25 29.34 -17.77
N LEU A 24 -35.89 28.82 -18.82
CA LEU A 24 -35.78 29.38 -20.16
C LEU A 24 -36.35 30.81 -20.25
N ASP A 25 -37.48 31.07 -19.59
CA ASP A 25 -38.10 32.40 -19.56
C ASP A 25 -37.24 33.39 -18.75
N VAL A 26 -36.64 32.92 -17.65
CA VAL A 26 -35.62 33.69 -16.91
C VAL A 26 -34.45 34.03 -17.82
N ALA A 27 -33.88 33.06 -18.54
CA ALA A 27 -32.79 33.30 -19.49
C ALA A 27 -33.17 34.33 -20.58
N ARG A 28 -34.39 34.24 -21.12
CA ARG A 28 -34.93 35.18 -22.12
C ARG A 28 -35.07 36.59 -21.58
N SER A 29 -35.46 36.73 -20.31
CA SER A 29 -35.59 38.04 -19.65
C SER A 29 -34.24 38.75 -19.49
N ILE A 30 -33.15 37.99 -19.33
CA ILE A 30 -31.79 38.51 -19.24
C ILE A 30 -31.29 38.90 -20.64
N SER A 31 -31.27 37.95 -21.57
CA SER A 31 -30.99 38.24 -22.98
C SER A 31 -31.41 37.11 -23.90
N ARG A 32 -31.77 37.46 -25.14
CA ARG A 32 -32.09 36.47 -26.17
C ARG A 32 -30.93 35.52 -26.46
N ARG A 33 -29.70 36.05 -26.47
CA ARG A 33 -28.48 35.26 -26.68
C ARG A 33 -28.28 34.21 -25.59
N LEU A 34 -28.48 34.57 -24.32
CA LEU A 34 -28.36 33.63 -23.21
C LEU A 34 -29.39 32.50 -23.33
N ALA A 35 -30.64 32.82 -23.68
CA ALA A 35 -31.67 31.80 -23.91
C ALA A 35 -31.34 30.85 -25.08
N ASP A 36 -30.74 31.39 -26.14
CA ASP A 36 -30.31 30.59 -27.30
C ASP A 36 -29.13 29.68 -26.97
N ASP A 37 -28.19 30.13 -26.12
CA ASP A 37 -27.03 29.35 -25.68
C ASP A 37 -27.34 28.43 -24.48
N ALA A 38 -28.45 28.63 -23.77
CA ALA A 38 -28.82 27.83 -22.61
C ALA A 38 -29.02 26.33 -22.96
N ILE A 39 -28.48 25.46 -22.11
CA ILE A 39 -28.56 24.00 -22.23
C ILE A 39 -29.43 23.40 -21.11
N VAL A 40 -29.14 23.79 -19.87
CA VAL A 40 -29.78 23.31 -18.64
C VAL A 40 -29.72 24.44 -17.59
N ALA A 41 -30.50 24.36 -16.52
CA ALA A 41 -30.40 25.30 -15.40
C ALA A 41 -29.99 24.58 -14.12
N ARG A 42 -29.33 25.30 -13.21
CA ARG A 42 -29.20 24.88 -11.81
C ARG A 42 -30.19 25.68 -10.98
N VAL A 43 -31.08 24.98 -10.27
CA VAL A 43 -32.12 25.55 -9.43
C VAL A 43 -31.92 25.04 -8.01
N ASN A 44 -31.62 25.94 -7.07
CA ASN A 44 -31.31 25.61 -5.67
C ASN A 44 -30.21 24.54 -5.49
N GLY A 45 -29.23 24.53 -6.41
CA GLY A 45 -28.10 23.58 -6.39
C GLY A 45 -28.29 22.35 -7.28
N GLU A 46 -29.51 22.05 -7.73
CA GLU A 46 -29.83 20.87 -8.54
C GLU A 46 -29.98 21.19 -10.03
N LEU A 47 -29.57 20.29 -10.92
CA LEU A 47 -29.74 20.46 -12.37
C LEU A 47 -31.20 20.18 -12.80
N TRP A 48 -31.82 21.15 -13.47
CA TRP A 48 -33.22 21.14 -13.90
C TRP A 48 -33.34 21.44 -15.40
N ASP A 49 -34.37 20.86 -16.03
CA ASP A 49 -34.74 21.19 -17.41
C ASP A 49 -35.07 22.68 -17.55
N LEU A 50 -34.69 23.26 -18.68
CA LEU A 50 -34.99 24.66 -18.97
C LEU A 50 -36.49 24.95 -19.05
N THR A 51 -37.32 23.94 -19.28
CA THR A 51 -38.78 24.03 -19.42
C THR A 51 -39.53 23.64 -18.14
N ARG A 52 -38.84 23.24 -17.08
CA ARG A 52 -39.47 22.87 -15.81
C ARG A 52 -40.01 24.12 -15.10
N PRO A 53 -41.31 24.16 -14.72
CA PRO A 53 -41.88 25.31 -14.00
C PRO A 53 -41.27 25.52 -12.62
N ILE A 54 -41.03 26.78 -12.25
CA ILE A 54 -40.60 27.19 -10.92
C ILE A 54 -41.85 27.63 -10.14
N GLU A 55 -42.17 26.94 -9.05
CA GLU A 55 -43.40 27.17 -8.27
C GLU A 55 -43.18 27.99 -6.99
N ALA A 56 -41.93 28.15 -6.57
CA ALA A 56 -41.54 28.84 -5.35
C ALA A 56 -40.24 29.61 -5.56
N ASP A 57 -39.88 30.46 -4.59
CA ASP A 57 -38.64 31.22 -4.61
C ASP A 57 -37.43 30.31 -4.81
N ALA A 58 -36.54 30.70 -5.71
CA ALA A 58 -35.43 29.85 -6.10
C ALA A 58 -34.21 30.66 -6.53
N ARG A 59 -33.03 30.08 -6.29
CA ARG A 59 -31.78 30.53 -6.91
C ARG A 59 -31.62 29.82 -8.25
N VAL A 60 -31.48 30.57 -9.34
CA VAL A 60 -31.40 30.04 -10.70
C VAL A 60 -30.10 30.47 -11.36
N GLU A 61 -29.38 29.50 -11.90
CA GLU A 61 -28.18 29.69 -12.71
C GLU A 61 -28.41 29.02 -14.08
N ILE A 62 -28.12 29.73 -15.17
CA ILE A 62 -28.28 29.21 -16.53
C ILE A 62 -26.94 28.65 -17.00
N LEU A 63 -26.89 27.35 -17.25
CA LEU A 63 -25.69 26.68 -17.75
C LEU A 63 -25.68 26.64 -19.28
N THR A 64 -24.50 26.90 -19.82
CA THR A 64 -24.20 27.04 -21.24
C THR A 64 -23.13 26.03 -21.66
N PRO A 65 -22.72 25.97 -22.94
CA PRO A 65 -21.65 25.09 -23.38
C PRO A 65 -20.28 25.28 -22.70
N LYS A 66 -20.09 26.37 -21.96
CA LYS A 66 -18.86 26.64 -21.19
C LYS A 66 -18.81 25.84 -19.88
N ASP A 67 -19.95 25.33 -19.44
CA ASP A 67 -20.12 24.67 -18.15
C ASP A 67 -19.99 23.15 -18.32
N PRO A 68 -19.06 22.47 -17.63
CA PRO A 68 -18.80 21.04 -17.82
C PRO A 68 -20.04 20.15 -17.61
N GLU A 69 -20.86 20.45 -16.59
CA GLU A 69 -22.09 19.70 -16.28
C GLU A 69 -23.13 19.77 -17.41
N ALA A 70 -23.12 20.84 -18.21
CA ALA A 70 -24.02 20.95 -19.37
C ALA A 70 -23.70 19.88 -20.42
N LEU A 71 -22.43 19.48 -20.57
CA LEU A 71 -22.02 18.46 -21.53
C LEU A 71 -22.53 17.06 -21.13
N GLU A 72 -22.62 16.77 -19.83
CA GLU A 72 -23.18 15.53 -19.31
C GLU A 72 -24.67 15.41 -19.67
N VAL A 73 -25.45 16.47 -19.42
CA VAL A 73 -26.87 16.57 -19.79
C VAL A 73 -27.07 16.46 -21.31
N TYR A 74 -26.19 17.10 -22.08
CA TYR A 74 -26.19 17.04 -23.54
C TYR A 74 -25.96 15.60 -24.05
N ARG A 75 -24.99 14.88 -23.48
CA ARG A 75 -24.73 13.46 -23.80
C ARG A 75 -25.87 12.55 -23.39
N HIS A 76 -26.44 12.78 -22.21
CA HIS A 76 -27.60 12.02 -21.74
C HIS A 76 -28.82 12.18 -22.68
N SER A 77 -29.07 13.41 -23.13
CA SER A 77 -30.10 13.70 -24.13
C SER A 77 -29.82 13.05 -25.48
N THR A 78 -28.54 12.96 -25.87
CA THR A 78 -28.14 12.25 -27.10
C THR A 78 -28.32 10.73 -26.97
N ALA A 79 -28.17 10.16 -25.77
CA ALA A 79 -28.48 8.76 -25.50
C ALA A 79 -29.98 8.47 -25.73
N HIS A 80 -30.86 9.36 -25.26
CA HIS A 80 -32.31 9.24 -25.52
C HIS A 80 -32.65 9.41 -27.00
N LEU A 81 -31.96 10.30 -27.73
CA LEU A 81 -32.10 10.40 -29.18
C LEU A 81 -31.70 9.09 -29.88
N LEU A 82 -30.62 8.45 -29.44
CA LEU A 82 -30.21 7.12 -29.93
C LEU A 82 -31.32 6.08 -29.67
N ALA A 83 -31.85 6.00 -28.45
CA ALA A 83 -32.90 5.05 -28.13
C ALA A 83 -34.18 5.28 -28.95
N ALA A 84 -34.59 6.54 -29.14
CA ALA A 84 -35.71 6.88 -30.01
C ALA A 84 -35.46 6.46 -31.48
N ALA A 85 -34.25 6.68 -32.00
CA ALA A 85 -33.87 6.24 -33.34
C ALA A 85 -33.93 4.72 -33.50
N VAL A 86 -33.47 3.97 -32.49
CA VAL A 86 -33.52 2.51 -32.48
C VAL A 86 -34.96 2.02 -32.43
N LEU A 87 -35.83 2.60 -31.60
CA LEU A 87 -37.24 2.20 -31.53
C LEU A 87 -38.01 2.50 -32.82
N GLU A 88 -37.67 3.58 -33.54
CA GLU A 88 -38.26 3.88 -34.86
C GLU A 88 -37.81 2.90 -35.96
N LEU A 89 -36.54 2.49 -35.95
CA LEU A 89 -35.99 1.58 -36.97
C LEU A 89 -36.28 0.10 -36.69
N PHE A 90 -36.31 -0.27 -35.41
CA PHE A 90 -36.40 -1.65 -34.96
C PHE A 90 -37.50 -1.79 -33.89
N PRO A 91 -38.78 -1.72 -34.30
CA PRO A 91 -39.91 -1.89 -33.37
C PRO A 91 -39.82 -3.21 -32.62
N GLY A 92 -40.14 -3.19 -31.33
CA GLY A 92 -40.12 -4.37 -30.45
C GLY A 92 -38.82 -4.54 -29.64
N THR A 93 -37.77 -3.75 -29.94
CA THR A 93 -36.56 -3.65 -29.11
C THR A 93 -36.93 -3.14 -27.70
N LYS A 94 -36.38 -3.76 -26.64
CA LYS A 94 -36.56 -3.30 -25.25
C LYS A 94 -35.40 -2.45 -24.79
N LEU A 95 -35.68 -1.48 -23.91
CA LEU A 95 -34.68 -0.53 -23.45
C LEU A 95 -34.08 -0.96 -22.11
N GLY A 96 -32.75 -0.99 -22.06
CA GLY A 96 -31.96 -1.16 -20.85
C GLY A 96 -31.57 0.17 -20.21
N ILE A 97 -30.31 0.34 -19.84
CA ILE A 97 -29.78 1.57 -19.20
C ILE A 97 -28.98 2.39 -20.22
N GLY A 98 -29.12 3.72 -20.20
CA GLY A 98 -28.46 4.63 -21.13
C GLY A 98 -27.86 5.89 -20.48
N PRO A 99 -26.74 5.77 -19.75
CA PRO A 99 -26.15 6.88 -19.02
C PRO A 99 -25.16 7.68 -19.89
N PRO A 100 -24.93 8.96 -19.58
CA PRO A 100 -23.74 9.64 -20.05
C PRO A 100 -22.48 9.03 -19.43
N ILE A 101 -21.35 9.11 -20.13
CA ILE A 101 -20.02 8.74 -19.65
C ILE A 101 -19.02 9.88 -19.96
N LYS A 102 -17.82 9.82 -19.37
CA LYS A 102 -16.79 10.88 -19.44
C LYS A 102 -16.54 11.43 -20.84
N ASP A 103 -16.56 10.58 -21.86
CA ASP A 103 -16.25 10.96 -23.25
C ASP A 103 -17.39 10.65 -24.23
N GLY A 104 -18.62 10.43 -23.73
CA GLY A 104 -19.76 10.09 -24.57
C GLY A 104 -20.97 9.56 -23.82
N PHE A 105 -21.62 8.55 -24.37
CA PHE A 105 -22.76 7.86 -23.79
C PHE A 105 -22.84 6.43 -24.32
N TYR A 106 -23.68 5.60 -23.69
CA TYR A 106 -24.10 4.35 -24.29
C TYR A 106 -25.59 4.12 -24.05
N TYR A 107 -26.16 3.15 -24.74
CA TYR A 107 -27.47 2.58 -24.40
C TYR A 107 -27.46 1.07 -24.58
N ASP A 108 -28.06 0.36 -23.62
CA ASP A 108 -28.29 -1.07 -23.68
C ASP A 108 -29.65 -1.38 -24.31
N PHE A 109 -29.67 -2.35 -25.22
CA PHE A 109 -30.87 -2.79 -25.94
C PHE A 109 -31.04 -4.30 -25.84
N GLU A 110 -32.27 -4.76 -25.65
CA GLU A 110 -32.63 -6.16 -25.84
C GLU A 110 -33.28 -6.32 -27.22
N ARG A 111 -32.60 -7.05 -28.10
CA ARG A 111 -33.06 -7.38 -29.44
C ARG A 111 -32.57 -8.78 -29.79
N SER A 112 -33.44 -9.58 -30.41
CA SER A 112 -33.12 -10.94 -30.85
C SER A 112 -32.02 -10.98 -31.92
N GLU A 113 -32.09 -10.06 -32.87
CA GLU A 113 -31.08 -9.90 -33.91
C GLU A 113 -29.95 -8.96 -33.45
N PRO A 114 -28.68 -9.38 -33.57
CA PRO A 114 -27.53 -8.52 -33.30
C PRO A 114 -27.50 -7.28 -34.20
N PHE A 115 -27.10 -6.14 -33.66
CA PHE A 115 -26.77 -4.95 -34.44
C PHE A 115 -25.48 -5.17 -35.21
N THR A 116 -25.48 -4.77 -36.48
CA THR A 116 -24.29 -4.80 -37.34
C THR A 116 -23.67 -3.41 -37.50
N PRO A 117 -22.43 -3.30 -38.01
CA PRO A 117 -21.85 -2.02 -38.39
C PRO A 117 -22.72 -1.20 -39.36
N GLU A 118 -23.43 -1.86 -40.29
CA GLU A 118 -24.35 -1.22 -41.22
C GLU A 118 -25.61 -0.69 -40.50
N ASP A 119 -26.10 -1.39 -39.48
CA ASP A 119 -27.18 -0.88 -38.64
C ASP A 119 -26.76 0.36 -37.86
N LEU A 120 -25.51 0.45 -37.37
CA LEU A 120 -25.00 1.66 -36.73
C LEU A 120 -25.07 2.88 -37.67
N GLU A 121 -24.70 2.73 -38.94
CA GLU A 121 -24.80 3.82 -39.93
C GLU A 121 -26.26 4.23 -40.16
N ARG A 122 -27.19 3.26 -40.23
CA ARG A 122 -28.63 3.51 -40.37
C ARG A 122 -29.21 4.22 -39.15
N ILE A 123 -28.82 3.81 -37.95
CA ILE A 123 -29.25 4.42 -36.68
C ILE A 123 -28.75 5.85 -36.59
N GLU A 124 -27.46 6.09 -36.87
CA GLU A 124 -26.90 7.45 -36.84
C GLU A 124 -27.63 8.37 -37.82
N LYS A 125 -27.91 7.90 -39.05
CA LYS A 125 -28.72 8.64 -40.01
C LYS A 125 -30.12 8.96 -39.46
N LYS A 126 -30.77 8.00 -38.81
CA LYS A 126 -32.09 8.21 -38.18
C LYS A 126 -32.01 9.21 -37.01
N MET A 127 -30.94 9.21 -36.23
CA MET A 127 -30.72 10.20 -35.16
C MET A 127 -30.66 11.62 -35.75
N TRP A 128 -29.95 11.83 -36.86
CA TRP A 128 -29.93 13.12 -37.55
C TRP A 128 -31.31 13.51 -38.09
N GLU A 129 -32.06 12.57 -38.69
CA GLU A 129 -33.44 12.82 -39.12
C GLU A 129 -34.34 13.24 -37.94
N LEU A 130 -34.22 12.59 -36.77
CA LEU A 130 -34.99 12.93 -35.56
C LEU A 130 -34.57 14.27 -34.95
N ARG A 131 -33.28 14.60 -35.03
CA ARG A 131 -32.75 15.90 -34.63
C ARG A 131 -33.34 17.03 -35.47
N ASP A 132 -33.49 16.82 -36.78
CA ASP A 132 -34.04 17.82 -37.69
C ASP A 132 -35.55 18.03 -37.53
N ARG A 133 -36.26 17.08 -36.92
CA ARG A 133 -37.68 17.20 -36.55
C ARG A 133 -37.92 18.14 -35.36
N ASP A 134 -36.90 18.62 -34.65
CA ASP A 134 -37.01 19.59 -33.55
C ASP A 134 -37.97 19.12 -32.44
N LEU A 135 -37.82 17.86 -32.01
CA LEU A 135 -38.71 17.21 -31.05
C LEU A 135 -38.40 17.68 -29.62
N PRO A 136 -39.41 18.01 -28.81
CA PRO A 136 -39.20 18.36 -27.40
C PRO A 136 -38.93 17.12 -26.54
N PHE A 137 -38.08 17.28 -25.53
CA PHE A 137 -37.98 16.31 -24.44
C PHE A 137 -39.05 16.63 -23.39
N GLU A 138 -40.13 15.88 -23.38
CA GLU A 138 -41.26 16.15 -22.48
C GLU A 138 -41.12 15.35 -21.19
N ARG A 139 -40.99 16.07 -20.07
CA ARG A 139 -40.99 15.48 -18.73
C ARG A 139 -42.43 15.24 -18.25
N ARG A 140 -42.73 14.02 -17.81
CA ARG A 140 -44.02 13.63 -17.21
C ARG A 140 -43.79 13.10 -15.81
N LEU A 141 -44.60 13.55 -14.85
CA LEU A 141 -44.62 13.00 -13.51
C LEU A 141 -45.69 11.91 -13.44
N THR A 142 -45.30 10.73 -12.98
CA THR A 142 -46.16 9.55 -13.00
C THR A 142 -46.10 8.82 -11.66
N PRO A 143 -47.27 8.50 -11.06
CA PRO A 143 -47.34 7.66 -9.87
C PRO A 143 -46.69 6.30 -10.10
N LYS A 144 -45.99 5.78 -9.09
CA LYS A 144 -45.24 4.51 -9.18
C LYS A 144 -46.09 3.35 -9.71
N GLU A 145 -47.29 3.19 -9.18
CA GLU A 145 -48.22 2.11 -9.57
C GLU A 145 -48.68 2.22 -11.03
N GLU A 146 -49.00 3.43 -11.49
CA GLU A 146 -49.41 3.69 -12.88
C GLU A 146 -48.25 3.41 -13.85
N GLY A 147 -47.05 3.90 -13.50
CA GLY A 147 -45.83 3.65 -14.26
C GLY A 147 -45.54 2.15 -14.39
N LEU A 148 -45.56 1.41 -13.29
CA LEU A 148 -45.34 -0.04 -13.30
C LEU A 148 -46.38 -0.77 -14.16
N ALA A 149 -47.66 -0.42 -14.07
CA ALA A 149 -48.70 -1.01 -14.91
C ALA A 149 -48.44 -0.75 -16.40
N LYS A 150 -48.06 0.49 -16.75
CA LYS A 150 -47.73 0.90 -18.11
C LYS A 150 -46.53 0.13 -18.68
N TYR A 151 -45.39 0.11 -17.98
CA TYR A 151 -44.20 -0.60 -18.47
C TYR A 151 -44.40 -2.12 -18.54
N ARG A 152 -45.19 -2.72 -17.63
CA ARG A 152 -45.57 -4.14 -17.72
C ARG A 152 -46.41 -4.42 -18.96
N ALA A 153 -47.39 -3.55 -19.27
CA ALA A 153 -48.21 -3.68 -20.47
C ALA A 153 -47.38 -3.52 -21.76
N MET A 154 -46.33 -2.71 -21.73
CA MET A 154 -45.36 -2.56 -22.82
C MET A 154 -44.34 -3.72 -22.90
N GLY A 155 -44.31 -4.62 -21.92
CA GLY A 155 -43.32 -5.69 -21.82
C GLY A 155 -41.91 -5.21 -21.50
N GLU A 156 -41.76 -4.02 -20.88
CA GLU A 156 -40.49 -3.42 -20.46
C GLU A 156 -40.13 -3.86 -19.04
N GLN A 157 -39.83 -5.16 -18.86
CA GLN A 157 -39.54 -5.76 -17.55
C GLN A 157 -38.34 -5.10 -16.86
N MET A 158 -37.27 -4.81 -17.61
CA MET A 158 -36.08 -4.10 -17.11
C MET A 158 -36.43 -2.73 -16.50
N LYS A 159 -37.38 -1.99 -17.10
CA LYS A 159 -37.84 -0.70 -16.56
C LYS A 159 -38.66 -0.87 -15.31
N CYS A 160 -39.48 -1.92 -15.23
CA CYS A 160 -40.22 -2.24 -14.01
C CYS A 160 -39.27 -2.47 -12.82
N GLU A 161 -38.20 -3.24 -13.02
CA GLU A 161 -37.17 -3.45 -11.98
C GLU A 161 -36.53 -2.13 -11.53
N LEU A 162 -36.14 -1.27 -12.48
CA LEU A 162 -35.53 0.02 -12.15
C LEU A 162 -36.48 0.94 -11.37
N ILE A 163 -37.76 0.93 -11.71
CA ILE A 163 -38.79 1.71 -11.00
C ILE A 163 -38.98 1.15 -9.59
N ASP A 164 -39.10 -0.16 -9.43
CA ASP A 164 -39.25 -0.79 -8.11
C ASP A 164 -38.08 -0.43 -7.19
N GLU A 165 -36.84 -0.49 -7.69
CA GLU A 165 -35.61 -0.23 -6.93
C GLU A 165 -35.33 1.24 -6.66
N ARG A 166 -35.59 2.13 -7.64
CA ARG A 166 -35.05 3.50 -7.63
C ARG A 166 -36.10 4.60 -7.71
N ALA A 167 -37.36 4.30 -7.99
CA ALA A 167 -38.39 5.32 -8.09
C ALA A 167 -39.02 5.63 -6.72
N ASP A 168 -39.21 6.92 -6.47
CA ASP A 168 -40.08 7.44 -5.41
C ASP A 168 -41.56 7.17 -5.72
N ALA A 169 -42.46 7.59 -4.82
CA ALA A 169 -43.91 7.41 -4.99
C ALA A 169 -44.45 8.06 -6.28
N VAL A 170 -43.85 9.20 -6.68
CA VAL A 170 -44.07 9.85 -7.97
C VAL A 170 -42.70 10.05 -8.60
N PHE A 171 -42.53 9.58 -9.83
CA PHE A 171 -41.25 9.63 -10.53
C PHE A 171 -41.42 10.31 -11.88
N SER A 172 -40.29 10.70 -12.50
CA SER A 172 -40.31 11.30 -13.83
C SER A 172 -40.04 10.32 -14.95
N GLU A 173 -40.70 10.57 -16.07
CA GLU A 173 -40.47 9.93 -17.34
C GLU A 173 -40.23 10.98 -18.40
N TYR A 174 -39.47 10.62 -19.43
CA TYR A 174 -39.26 11.48 -20.58
C TYR A 174 -39.78 10.82 -21.84
N THR A 175 -40.56 11.57 -22.61
CA THR A 175 -40.99 11.16 -23.95
C THR A 175 -40.25 11.97 -25.02
N LEU A 176 -39.94 11.30 -26.14
CA LEU A 176 -39.26 11.91 -27.28
C LEU A 176 -39.90 11.41 -28.57
N GLY A 177 -40.76 12.23 -29.17
CA GLY A 177 -41.56 11.80 -30.31
C GLY A 177 -42.57 10.70 -29.95
N PRO A 178 -43.12 9.99 -30.94
CA PRO A 178 -44.28 9.12 -30.73
C PRO A 178 -43.96 7.74 -30.14
N HIS A 179 -42.72 7.26 -30.25
CA HIS A 179 -42.35 5.88 -29.94
C HIS A 179 -41.48 5.70 -28.70
N PHE A 180 -40.90 6.78 -28.18
CA PHE A 180 -39.98 6.72 -27.04
C PHE A 180 -40.62 7.29 -25.78
N ILE A 181 -40.61 6.48 -24.73
CA ILE A 181 -40.83 6.86 -23.34
C ILE A 181 -39.81 6.13 -22.49
N ASP A 182 -39.18 6.82 -21.55
CA ASP A 182 -38.26 6.18 -20.63
C ASP A 182 -38.34 6.70 -19.19
N PHE A 183 -38.12 5.78 -18.24
CA PHE A 183 -37.88 6.07 -16.84
C PHE A 183 -36.54 6.79 -16.69
N CYS A 184 -36.61 8.11 -16.47
CA CYS A 184 -35.44 8.94 -16.38
C CYS A 184 -35.70 10.13 -15.45
N ARG A 185 -34.73 10.43 -14.58
CA ARG A 185 -34.79 11.59 -13.66
C ARG A 185 -34.52 12.91 -14.39
N GLY A 186 -33.84 12.86 -15.53
CA GLY A 186 -33.34 14.01 -16.27
C GLY A 186 -32.16 14.69 -15.56
N PRO A 187 -31.87 15.95 -15.89
CA PRO A 187 -32.57 16.77 -16.90
C PRO A 187 -32.16 16.44 -18.34
N HIS A 188 -32.89 17.01 -19.30
CA HIS A 188 -32.61 16.95 -20.73
C HIS A 188 -32.53 18.34 -21.36
N VAL A 189 -31.91 18.41 -22.54
CA VAL A 189 -31.94 19.61 -23.38
C VAL A 189 -33.38 19.91 -23.84
N PRO A 190 -33.74 21.18 -24.12
CA PRO A 190 -35.14 21.53 -24.41
C PRO A 190 -35.70 20.94 -25.73
N SER A 191 -34.83 20.62 -26.68
CA SER A 191 -35.21 20.03 -27.97
C SER A 191 -34.05 19.25 -28.59
N THR A 192 -34.36 18.23 -29.38
CA THR A 192 -33.36 17.48 -30.18
C THR A 192 -32.53 18.39 -31.07
N LYS A 193 -33.07 19.53 -31.53
CA LYS A 193 -32.35 20.48 -32.39
C LYS A 193 -31.14 21.12 -31.73
N LYS A 194 -31.08 21.15 -30.39
CA LYS A 194 -29.91 21.59 -29.63
C LYS A 194 -28.71 20.66 -29.81
N LEU A 195 -28.95 19.39 -30.16
CA LEU A 195 -27.91 18.41 -30.45
C LEU A 195 -27.34 18.69 -31.85
N LYS A 196 -26.05 19.05 -31.90
CA LYS A 196 -25.36 19.57 -33.09
C LYS A 196 -24.21 18.70 -33.60
N ALA A 197 -23.57 17.92 -32.74
CA ALA A 197 -22.42 17.09 -33.11
C ALA A 197 -22.40 15.81 -32.26
N PHE A 198 -22.64 14.67 -32.91
CA PHE A 198 -22.57 13.35 -32.29
C PHE A 198 -22.14 12.29 -33.30
N LYS A 199 -21.57 11.19 -32.80
CA LYS A 199 -21.12 10.04 -33.60
C LYS A 199 -21.33 8.74 -32.84
N LEU A 200 -21.86 7.71 -33.51
CA LEU A 200 -21.87 6.35 -32.98
C LEU A 200 -20.52 5.67 -33.23
N LEU A 201 -20.01 4.95 -32.22
CA LEU A 201 -18.64 4.44 -32.20
C LEU A 201 -18.57 2.93 -32.41
N SER A 202 -19.35 2.15 -31.65
CA SER A 202 -19.25 0.69 -31.64
C SER A 202 -20.45 0.02 -30.97
N VAL A 203 -20.70 -1.23 -31.34
CA VAL A 203 -21.59 -2.16 -30.61
C VAL A 203 -20.73 -3.09 -29.75
N ALA A 204 -21.17 -3.38 -28.53
CA ALA A 204 -20.57 -4.38 -27.65
C ALA A 204 -21.66 -5.25 -27.00
N GLY A 205 -21.31 -6.45 -26.54
CA GLY A 205 -22.17 -7.24 -25.67
C GLY A 205 -22.16 -6.70 -24.25
N ALA A 206 -23.31 -6.71 -23.59
CA ALA A 206 -23.46 -6.39 -22.18
C ALA A 206 -24.40 -7.39 -21.52
N TYR A 207 -24.46 -7.34 -20.18
CA TYR A 207 -25.43 -8.10 -19.41
C TYR A 207 -26.20 -7.14 -18.51
N TRP A 208 -27.48 -7.45 -18.26
CA TRP A 208 -28.32 -6.61 -17.43
C TRP A 208 -27.71 -6.45 -16.02
N LYS A 209 -27.51 -5.19 -15.60
CA LYS A 209 -26.83 -4.80 -14.35
C LYS A 209 -25.40 -5.37 -14.18
N GLY A 210 -24.76 -5.81 -15.27
CA GLY A 210 -23.42 -6.39 -15.24
C GLY A 210 -23.35 -7.84 -14.74
N ASP A 211 -24.50 -8.51 -14.57
CA ASP A 211 -24.58 -9.89 -14.09
C ASP A 211 -24.70 -10.86 -15.28
N GLU A 212 -23.66 -11.67 -15.50
CA GLU A 212 -23.55 -12.64 -16.60
C GLU A 212 -24.62 -13.74 -16.60
N HIS A 213 -25.30 -13.96 -15.47
CA HIS A 213 -26.41 -14.90 -15.36
C HIS A 213 -27.75 -14.29 -15.79
N ARG A 214 -27.77 -12.99 -16.09
CA ARG A 214 -28.97 -12.26 -16.50
C ARG A 214 -29.03 -12.09 -18.02
N GLN A 215 -30.08 -11.43 -18.47
CA GLN A 215 -30.37 -11.17 -19.88
C GLN A 215 -29.16 -10.53 -20.57
N GLN A 216 -28.77 -11.10 -21.71
CA GLN A 216 -27.74 -10.54 -22.57
C GLN A 216 -28.32 -9.37 -23.36
N LEU A 217 -27.59 -8.26 -23.36
CA LEU A 217 -27.98 -7.01 -24.01
C LEU A 217 -26.92 -6.61 -25.03
N GLN A 218 -27.32 -5.71 -25.92
CA GLN A 218 -26.45 -5.12 -26.92
C GLN A 218 -26.27 -3.64 -26.59
N ARG A 219 -25.02 -3.25 -26.32
CA ARG A 219 -24.64 -1.89 -25.96
C ARG A 219 -24.16 -1.13 -27.18
N ILE A 220 -24.80 -0.02 -27.51
CA ILE A 220 -24.31 0.92 -28.52
C ILE A 220 -23.60 2.07 -27.81
N TYR A 221 -22.33 2.29 -28.13
CA TYR A 221 -21.54 3.43 -27.66
C TYR A 221 -21.60 4.58 -28.67
N GLY A 222 -21.72 5.81 -28.17
CA GLY A 222 -21.64 7.03 -28.94
C GLY A 222 -20.94 8.15 -28.19
N THR A 223 -20.65 9.24 -28.88
CA THR A 223 -20.09 10.47 -28.30
C THR A 223 -20.86 11.68 -28.79
N ALA A 224 -20.93 12.73 -27.98
CA ALA A 224 -21.63 13.97 -28.31
C ALA A 224 -20.87 15.17 -27.74
N TRP A 225 -20.82 16.24 -28.53
CA TRP A 225 -20.11 17.48 -28.25
C TRP A 225 -20.94 18.68 -28.69
N PHE A 226 -20.68 19.86 -28.10
CA PHE A 226 -21.40 21.09 -28.44
C PHE A 226 -21.04 21.64 -29.83
N SER A 227 -19.83 21.33 -30.33
CA SER A 227 -19.35 21.77 -31.63
C SER A 227 -18.79 20.61 -32.46
N GLU A 228 -18.86 20.75 -33.79
CA GLU A 228 -18.29 19.79 -34.72
C GLU A 228 -16.76 19.71 -34.59
N LYS A 229 -16.11 20.82 -34.26
CA LYS A 229 -14.67 20.87 -34.04
C LYS A 229 -14.27 19.94 -32.88
N ASP A 230 -14.95 20.04 -31.74
CA ASP A 230 -14.64 19.21 -30.57
C ASP A 230 -14.87 17.72 -30.85
N LEU A 231 -15.91 17.41 -31.62
CA LEU A 231 -16.17 16.04 -32.09
C LEU A 231 -15.01 15.53 -32.96
N GLN A 232 -14.58 16.29 -33.96
CA GLN A 232 -13.48 15.89 -34.84
C GLN A 232 -12.15 15.77 -34.09
N ASP A 233 -11.87 16.69 -33.16
CA ASP A 233 -10.68 16.63 -32.29
C ASP A 233 -10.70 15.34 -31.44
N TYR A 234 -11.86 14.94 -30.92
CA TYR A 234 -12.02 13.68 -30.19
C TYR A 234 -11.87 12.44 -31.09
N LEU A 235 -12.49 12.43 -32.27
CA LEU A 235 -12.38 11.31 -33.23
C LEU A 235 -10.93 11.12 -33.70
N HIS A 236 -10.22 12.20 -33.98
CA HIS A 236 -8.80 12.17 -34.31
C HIS A 236 -7.97 11.56 -33.16
N LYS A 237 -8.24 11.93 -31.90
CA LYS A 237 -7.60 11.30 -30.73
C LYS A 237 -7.88 9.80 -30.65
N LEU A 238 -9.10 9.36 -30.94
CA LEU A 238 -9.45 7.93 -30.98
C LEU A 238 -8.71 7.17 -32.09
N GLU A 239 -8.56 7.75 -33.28
CA GLU A 239 -7.78 7.14 -34.36
C GLU A 239 -6.29 7.03 -34.01
N GLU A 240 -5.73 8.11 -33.46
CA GLU A 240 -4.35 8.12 -32.95
C GLU A 240 -4.14 7.11 -31.82
N ALA A 241 -5.16 6.89 -30.98
CA ALA A 241 -5.15 5.83 -29.96
C ALA A 241 -5.15 4.42 -30.57
N LYS A 242 -5.99 4.17 -31.58
CA LYS A 242 -6.07 2.88 -32.28
C LYS A 242 -4.75 2.51 -32.98
N LYS A 243 -4.05 3.49 -33.57
CA LYS A 243 -2.73 3.28 -34.19
C LYS A 243 -1.65 2.87 -33.18
N ARG A 244 -1.79 3.27 -31.92
CA ARG A 244 -0.86 2.99 -30.82
C ARG A 244 -1.32 1.83 -29.93
N ASP A 245 -2.35 1.09 -30.33
CA ASP A 245 -2.84 -0.06 -29.59
C ASP A 245 -1.80 -1.19 -29.61
N HIS A 246 -1.34 -1.59 -28.42
CA HIS A 246 -0.32 -2.64 -28.27
C HIS A 246 -0.77 -4.00 -28.78
N ARG A 247 -2.07 -4.25 -28.96
CA ARG A 247 -2.59 -5.50 -29.56
C ARG A 247 -2.35 -5.49 -31.06
N THR A 248 -2.57 -4.35 -31.70
CA THR A 248 -2.30 -4.14 -33.13
C THR A 248 -0.80 -4.17 -33.39
N LEU A 249 -0.04 -3.34 -32.66
CA LEU A 249 1.42 -3.25 -32.79
C LEU A 249 2.10 -4.54 -32.38
N GLY A 250 1.66 -5.19 -31.31
CA GLY A 250 2.22 -6.44 -30.81
C GLY A 250 2.15 -7.56 -31.86
N ARG A 251 1.06 -7.60 -32.65
CA ARG A 251 0.93 -8.52 -33.79
C ARG A 251 1.75 -8.06 -34.99
N GLN A 252 1.67 -6.79 -35.38
CA GLN A 252 2.39 -6.26 -36.55
C GLN A 252 3.91 -6.35 -36.42
N LEU A 253 4.43 -6.19 -35.21
CA LEU A 253 5.86 -6.21 -34.90
C LEU A 253 6.38 -7.60 -34.49
N ASP A 254 5.51 -8.61 -34.44
CA ASP A 254 5.85 -9.97 -34.01
C ASP A 254 6.40 -10.01 -32.57
N LEU A 255 5.73 -9.31 -31.65
CA LEU A 255 6.11 -9.24 -30.24
C LEU A 255 5.36 -10.27 -29.39
N ILE A 256 4.05 -10.41 -29.64
CA ILE A 256 3.16 -11.24 -28.83
C ILE A 256 2.06 -11.91 -29.67
N SER A 257 1.50 -13.00 -29.15
CA SER A 257 0.23 -13.56 -29.58
C SER A 257 -0.62 -14.02 -28.40
N ILE A 258 -1.93 -14.15 -28.63
CA ILE A 258 -2.89 -14.78 -27.72
C ILE A 258 -3.46 -15.99 -28.47
N GLN A 259 -3.22 -17.18 -27.93
CA GLN A 259 -3.58 -18.44 -28.59
C GLN A 259 -4.91 -18.94 -28.03
N GLU A 260 -5.93 -19.04 -28.88
CA GLU A 260 -7.26 -19.49 -28.47
C GLU A 260 -7.24 -20.86 -27.79
N LEU A 261 -6.44 -21.80 -28.32
CA LEU A 261 -6.25 -23.14 -27.76
C LEU A 261 -5.66 -23.13 -26.36
N ALA A 262 -4.77 -22.18 -26.05
CA ALA A 262 -4.17 -22.05 -24.72
C ALA A 262 -5.11 -21.35 -23.72
N GLY A 263 -6.06 -20.57 -24.22
CA GLY A 263 -7.03 -19.83 -23.42
C GLY A 263 -6.75 -18.32 -23.35
N PRO A 264 -7.80 -17.51 -23.13
CA PRO A 264 -7.70 -16.07 -23.16
C PRO A 264 -6.93 -15.52 -21.94
N GLY A 265 -6.20 -14.42 -22.15
CA GLY A 265 -5.44 -13.75 -21.09
C GLY A 265 -4.12 -14.44 -20.72
N LEU A 266 -3.67 -15.42 -21.51
CA LEU A 266 -2.35 -16.04 -21.40
C LEU A 266 -1.50 -15.62 -22.60
N ILE A 267 -0.47 -14.81 -22.35
CA ILE A 267 0.27 -14.11 -23.39
C ILE A 267 1.49 -14.93 -23.83
N PHE A 268 1.60 -15.15 -25.13
CA PHE A 268 2.77 -15.78 -25.75
C PHE A 268 3.72 -14.69 -26.22
N PHE A 269 4.85 -14.53 -25.54
CA PHE A 269 5.91 -13.61 -25.98
C PHE A 269 6.73 -14.27 -27.09
N HIS A 270 6.79 -13.64 -28.25
CA HIS A 270 7.61 -14.06 -29.39
C HIS A 270 9.06 -13.61 -29.19
N PRO A 271 10.05 -14.06 -29.98
CA PRO A 271 11.46 -13.76 -29.73
C PRO A 271 11.77 -12.26 -29.51
N LYS A 272 11.15 -11.37 -30.29
CA LYS A 272 11.32 -9.91 -30.12
C LYS A 272 10.67 -9.38 -28.84
N GLY A 273 9.45 -9.81 -28.53
CA GLY A 273 8.77 -9.42 -27.29
C GLY A 273 9.46 -9.97 -26.04
N ALA A 274 9.96 -11.20 -26.11
CA ALA A 274 10.77 -11.83 -25.07
C ALA A 274 12.08 -11.08 -24.84
N LEU A 275 12.73 -10.58 -25.90
CA LEU A 275 13.92 -9.73 -25.77
C LEU A 275 13.61 -8.40 -25.06
N VAL A 276 12.51 -7.73 -25.43
CA VAL A 276 12.07 -6.51 -24.74
C VAL A 276 11.84 -6.80 -23.25
N ARG A 277 11.08 -7.86 -22.96
CA ARG A 277 10.82 -8.30 -21.58
C ARG A 277 12.12 -8.58 -20.83
N LYS A 278 13.08 -9.30 -21.42
CA LYS A 278 14.40 -9.58 -20.82
C LYS A 278 15.12 -8.29 -20.43
N LEU A 279 15.17 -7.29 -21.33
CA LEU A 279 15.85 -6.02 -21.06
C LEU A 279 15.22 -5.27 -19.87
N LEU A 280 13.88 -5.27 -19.79
CA LEU A 280 13.15 -4.67 -18.67
C LEU A 280 13.47 -5.40 -17.36
N GLU A 281 13.39 -6.73 -17.38
CA GLU A 281 13.64 -7.56 -16.20
C GLU A 281 15.09 -7.46 -15.71
N ASP A 282 16.07 -7.43 -16.61
CA ASP A 282 17.48 -7.30 -16.24
C ASP A 282 17.76 -5.97 -15.58
N TRP A 283 17.23 -4.87 -16.13
CA TRP A 283 17.34 -3.56 -15.50
C TRP A 283 16.71 -3.56 -14.11
N MET A 284 15.52 -4.15 -13.94
CA MET A 284 14.86 -4.25 -12.64
C MET A 284 15.70 -5.06 -11.64
N ARG A 285 16.27 -6.20 -12.03
CA ARG A 285 17.17 -7.01 -11.18
C ARG A 285 18.38 -6.19 -10.74
N GLU A 286 18.99 -5.43 -11.65
CA GLU A 286 20.10 -4.55 -11.30
C GLU A 286 19.70 -3.47 -10.30
N GLN A 287 18.52 -2.85 -10.47
CA GLN A 287 18.04 -1.83 -9.54
C GLN A 287 17.71 -2.40 -8.16
N TYR A 288 17.16 -3.63 -8.09
CA TYR A 288 16.95 -4.35 -6.84
C TYR A 288 18.26 -4.55 -6.08
N LEU A 289 19.28 -5.10 -6.74
CA LEU A 289 20.58 -5.33 -6.11
C LEU A 289 21.25 -4.03 -5.65
N LYS A 290 21.19 -2.97 -6.47
CA LYS A 290 21.73 -1.64 -6.13
C LYS A 290 21.06 -1.02 -4.91
N ARG A 291 19.78 -1.31 -4.68
CA ARG A 291 18.98 -0.81 -3.54
C ARG A 291 18.93 -1.76 -2.35
N GLY A 292 19.74 -2.83 -2.36
CA GLY A 292 19.84 -3.76 -1.24
C GLY A 292 18.63 -4.67 -1.07
N TYR A 293 17.99 -5.07 -2.18
CA TYR A 293 17.02 -6.16 -2.20
C TYR A 293 17.72 -7.50 -2.45
N ASP A 294 17.35 -8.49 -1.65
CA ASP A 294 17.71 -9.88 -1.86
C ASP A 294 16.72 -10.51 -2.85
N LEU A 295 17.24 -11.01 -3.97
CA LEU A 295 16.42 -11.66 -4.98
C LEU A 295 15.99 -13.06 -4.51
N VAL A 296 14.69 -13.34 -4.58
CA VAL A 296 14.10 -14.64 -4.22
C VAL A 296 13.24 -15.19 -5.35
N ASN A 297 12.95 -16.49 -5.31
CA ASN A 297 11.99 -17.14 -6.22
C ASN A 297 11.10 -18.08 -5.43
N THR A 298 9.79 -17.97 -5.63
CA THR A 298 8.80 -18.79 -4.92
C THR A 298 7.97 -19.65 -5.89
N PRO A 299 7.57 -20.87 -5.49
CA PRO A 299 6.78 -21.77 -6.35
C PRO A 299 5.48 -21.15 -6.90
N HIS A 300 5.02 -21.59 -8.07
CA HIS A 300 3.74 -21.14 -8.64
C HIS A 300 2.52 -21.83 -8.02
N VAL A 301 2.70 -23.01 -7.43
CA VAL A 301 1.64 -23.84 -6.88
C VAL A 301 1.95 -24.11 -5.40
N MET A 302 0.98 -23.86 -4.53
CA MET A 302 1.12 -24.04 -3.08
C MET A 302 -0.17 -24.63 -2.49
N ARG A 303 -0.07 -25.28 -1.33
CA ARG A 303 -1.21 -25.90 -0.63
C ARG A 303 -2.28 -24.86 -0.30
N GLU A 304 -3.55 -25.25 -0.41
CA GLU A 304 -4.69 -24.38 -0.13
C GLU A 304 -4.67 -23.79 1.29
N GLN A 305 -4.20 -24.58 2.25
CA GLN A 305 -4.02 -24.17 3.65
C GLN A 305 -3.18 -22.90 3.81
N LEU A 306 -2.17 -22.68 2.95
CA LEU A 306 -1.35 -21.46 2.98
C LEU A 306 -2.20 -20.21 2.67
N TRP A 307 -3.10 -20.32 1.70
CA TRP A 307 -4.01 -19.24 1.30
C TRP A 307 -5.09 -18.99 2.35
N GLN A 308 -5.48 -20.02 3.10
CA GLN A 308 -6.37 -19.90 4.25
C GLN A 308 -5.70 -19.16 5.41
N ILE A 309 -4.49 -19.58 5.80
CA ILE A 309 -3.70 -18.94 6.88
C ILE A 309 -3.45 -17.46 6.58
N SER A 310 -3.14 -17.14 5.32
CA SER A 310 -2.87 -15.77 4.89
C SER A 310 -4.13 -14.92 4.62
N GLY A 311 -5.33 -15.49 4.78
CA GLY A 311 -6.62 -14.81 4.55
C GLY A 311 -7.03 -14.63 3.09
N HIS A 312 -6.18 -15.02 2.13
CA HIS A 312 -6.51 -14.89 0.70
C HIS A 312 -7.71 -15.74 0.29
N LEU A 313 -7.89 -16.89 0.92
CA LEU A 313 -9.00 -17.76 0.57
C LEU A 313 -10.36 -17.17 0.97
N SER A 314 -10.45 -16.40 2.07
CA SER A 314 -11.71 -15.75 2.47
C SER A 314 -12.03 -14.53 1.60
N HIS A 315 -11.03 -13.72 1.27
CA HIS A 315 -11.25 -12.44 0.58
C HIS A 315 -11.05 -12.49 -0.94
N TYR A 316 -10.34 -13.49 -1.46
CA TYR A 316 -9.87 -13.52 -2.85
C TYR A 316 -10.17 -14.84 -3.58
N ALA A 317 -10.89 -15.79 -2.96
CA ALA A 317 -11.18 -17.09 -3.56
C ALA A 317 -11.82 -17.02 -4.94
N GLU A 318 -12.73 -16.07 -5.17
CA GLU A 318 -13.42 -15.90 -6.45
C GLU A 318 -12.47 -15.52 -7.61
N ASN A 319 -11.36 -14.87 -7.27
CA ASN A 319 -10.33 -14.45 -8.23
C ASN A 319 -9.12 -15.40 -8.27
N MET A 320 -9.20 -16.54 -7.59
CA MET A 320 -8.18 -17.60 -7.63
C MET A 320 -8.58 -18.69 -8.61
N TYR A 321 -7.61 -19.27 -9.30
CA TYR A 321 -7.84 -20.49 -10.06
C TYR A 321 -8.35 -21.63 -9.15
N ALA A 322 -9.15 -22.52 -9.74
CA ALA A 322 -9.72 -23.66 -9.04
C ALA A 322 -8.62 -24.52 -8.38
N ALA A 323 -8.99 -25.12 -7.25
CA ALA A 323 -8.09 -26.02 -6.54
C ALA A 323 -7.83 -27.30 -7.36
N MET A 324 -6.58 -27.72 -7.38
CA MET A 324 -6.13 -29.00 -7.93
C MET A 324 -6.00 -29.98 -6.76
N GLU A 325 -6.63 -31.14 -6.87
CA GLU A 325 -6.46 -32.24 -5.91
C GLU A 325 -5.26 -33.08 -6.32
N LEU A 326 -4.33 -33.27 -5.38
CA LEU A 326 -3.17 -34.13 -5.55
C LEU A 326 -2.93 -34.86 -4.23
N ASP A 327 -3.06 -36.18 -4.26
CA ASP A 327 -3.07 -37.05 -3.09
C ASP A 327 -4.13 -36.58 -2.06
N ASP A 328 -3.75 -36.48 -0.77
CA ASP A 328 -4.62 -36.03 0.32
C ASP A 328 -4.62 -34.49 0.53
N ALA A 329 -4.20 -33.71 -0.48
CA ALA A 329 -4.08 -32.26 -0.35
C ALA A 329 -4.61 -31.49 -1.57
N ARG A 330 -5.14 -30.29 -1.28
CA ARG A 330 -5.56 -29.33 -2.29
C ARG A 330 -4.47 -28.31 -2.53
N TYR A 331 -4.20 -28.01 -3.79
CA TYR A 331 -3.23 -27.01 -4.23
C TYR A 331 -3.90 -25.93 -5.08
N ARG A 332 -3.36 -24.72 -5.05
CA ARG A 332 -3.81 -23.62 -5.93
C ARG A 332 -2.62 -22.92 -6.55
N LEU A 333 -2.84 -22.35 -7.74
CA LEU A 333 -1.91 -21.40 -8.34
C LEU A 333 -1.86 -20.13 -7.49
N LYS A 334 -0.67 -19.53 -7.34
CA LYS A 334 -0.49 -18.31 -6.55
C LYS A 334 -1.16 -17.10 -7.21
N PRO A 335 -2.10 -16.40 -6.54
CA PRO A 335 -2.64 -15.13 -7.03
C PRO A 335 -1.73 -13.93 -6.70
N MET A 336 -0.75 -14.12 -5.80
CA MET A 336 0.24 -13.15 -5.35
C MET A 336 1.42 -13.82 -4.64
N ASN A 337 2.54 -13.10 -4.47
CA ASN A 337 3.80 -13.66 -3.96
C ASN A 337 3.96 -13.58 -2.42
N CYS A 338 3.21 -12.70 -1.74
CA CYS A 338 3.37 -12.41 -0.31
C CYS A 338 3.52 -13.66 0.59
N PRO A 339 2.63 -14.68 0.53
CA PRO A 339 2.77 -15.87 1.37
C PRO A 339 4.09 -16.62 1.20
N GLY A 340 4.63 -16.67 -0.03
CA GLY A 340 5.91 -17.30 -0.29
C GLY A 340 7.08 -16.52 0.33
N HIS A 341 7.05 -15.19 0.23
CA HIS A 341 8.08 -14.31 0.82
C HIS A 341 8.06 -14.38 2.35
N ILE A 342 6.87 -14.47 2.95
CA ILE A 342 6.70 -14.67 4.40
C ILE A 342 7.33 -16.00 4.86
N LEU A 343 7.13 -17.08 4.11
CA LEU A 343 7.75 -18.38 4.43
C LEU A 343 9.29 -18.30 4.39
N ILE A 344 9.86 -17.60 3.40
CA ILE A 344 11.32 -17.37 3.32
C ILE A 344 11.81 -16.54 4.52
N TYR A 345 11.10 -15.46 4.86
CA TYR A 345 11.46 -14.65 6.02
C TYR A 345 11.43 -15.47 7.31
N ARG A 346 10.42 -16.33 7.48
CA ARG A 346 10.20 -17.18 8.66
C ARG A 346 11.23 -18.30 8.81
N ASP A 347 11.83 -18.77 7.71
CA ASP A 347 12.73 -19.93 7.71
C ASP A 347 13.94 -19.79 8.64
N ARG A 348 14.32 -18.54 8.96
CA ARG A 348 15.45 -18.23 9.84
C ARG A 348 15.07 -17.21 10.91
N GLN A 349 15.57 -17.41 12.13
CA GLN A 349 15.52 -16.40 13.19
C GLN A 349 16.32 -15.16 12.82
N ARG A 350 15.70 -13.97 12.95
CA ARG A 350 16.29 -12.66 12.64
C ARG A 350 16.40 -11.80 13.88
N SER A 351 17.46 -11.00 13.95
CA SER A 351 17.63 -9.93 14.94
C SER A 351 17.03 -8.62 14.42
N TYR A 352 16.66 -7.70 15.30
CA TYR A 352 16.28 -6.33 14.92
C TYR A 352 17.36 -5.60 14.09
N ARG A 353 18.63 -6.05 14.22
CA ARG A 353 19.79 -5.54 13.45
C ARG A 353 19.85 -6.03 12.01
N ASP A 354 19.17 -7.13 11.71
CA ASP A 354 19.08 -7.66 10.36
C ASP A 354 18.02 -6.89 9.52
N LEU A 355 17.26 -5.99 10.16
CA LEU A 355 16.23 -5.19 9.51
C LEU A 355 16.79 -3.83 9.02
N PRO A 356 16.41 -3.38 7.80
CA PRO A 356 15.34 -3.94 6.98
C PRO A 356 15.79 -5.12 6.08
N VAL A 357 14.98 -6.16 6.00
CA VAL A 357 15.11 -7.26 5.02
C VAL A 357 14.21 -6.94 3.83
N ARG A 358 14.75 -6.92 2.62
CA ARG A 358 14.01 -6.58 1.41
C ARG A 358 14.04 -7.77 0.45
N LEU A 359 12.92 -8.45 0.26
CA LEU A 359 12.83 -9.60 -0.65
C LEU A 359 12.20 -9.17 -1.97
N GLY A 360 12.94 -9.23 -3.07
CA GLY A 360 12.46 -8.90 -4.41
C GLY A 360 12.28 -10.14 -5.28
N GLU A 361 11.19 -10.23 -6.02
CA GLU A 361 10.91 -11.33 -6.95
C GLU A 361 10.23 -10.79 -8.21
N LEU A 362 10.76 -11.15 -9.39
CA LEU A 362 9.98 -11.06 -10.64
C LEU A 362 8.98 -12.23 -10.67
N GLY A 363 7.92 -12.11 -9.87
CA GLY A 363 7.04 -13.22 -9.49
C GLY A 363 5.85 -13.39 -10.42
N THR A 364 5.78 -14.53 -11.10
CA THR A 364 4.65 -14.88 -11.97
C THR A 364 3.47 -15.41 -11.17
N VAL A 365 2.34 -14.71 -11.29
CA VAL A 365 1.10 -14.99 -10.56
C VAL A 365 -0.05 -15.22 -11.54
N TYR A 366 -1.12 -15.84 -11.03
CA TYR A 366 -2.29 -16.20 -11.82
C TYR A 366 -3.58 -15.74 -11.13
N ARG A 367 -4.38 -14.93 -11.83
CA ARG A 367 -5.67 -14.44 -11.35
C ARG A 367 -6.78 -14.89 -12.29
N TYR A 368 -7.88 -15.37 -11.69
CA TYR A 368 -9.06 -15.80 -12.41
C TYR A 368 -9.90 -14.58 -12.83
N GLU A 369 -9.37 -13.83 -13.79
CA GLU A 369 -10.08 -12.70 -14.39
C GLU A 369 -11.19 -13.23 -15.32
N ARG A 370 -12.38 -12.63 -15.23
CA ARG A 370 -13.51 -12.98 -16.11
C ARG A 370 -13.15 -12.70 -17.56
N SER A 371 -13.51 -13.61 -18.47
CA SER A 371 -13.10 -13.56 -19.88
C SER A 371 -13.47 -12.24 -20.57
N GLY A 372 -14.65 -11.70 -20.27
CA GLY A 372 -15.14 -10.42 -20.82
C GLY A 372 -14.36 -9.19 -20.36
N THR A 373 -13.52 -9.30 -19.34
CA THR A 373 -12.71 -8.19 -18.80
C THR A 373 -11.28 -8.17 -19.33
N LEU A 374 -10.84 -9.22 -20.02
CA LEU A 374 -9.48 -9.36 -20.51
C LEU A 374 -9.18 -8.37 -21.63
N HIS A 375 -8.00 -7.77 -21.59
CA HIS A 375 -7.64 -6.73 -22.56
C HIS A 375 -6.14 -6.70 -22.87
N GLY A 376 -5.75 -7.42 -23.94
CA GLY A 376 -4.38 -7.43 -24.44
C GLY A 376 -3.36 -7.73 -23.34
N LEU A 377 -2.41 -6.83 -23.06
CA LEU A 377 -1.44 -6.93 -21.96
C LEU A 377 -1.88 -6.19 -20.69
N PHE A 378 -2.90 -5.33 -20.75
CA PHE A 378 -3.31 -4.51 -19.61
C PHE A 378 -4.10 -5.30 -18.56
N ARG A 379 -4.89 -6.29 -19.00
CA ARG A 379 -5.64 -7.18 -18.10
C ARG A 379 -5.57 -8.61 -18.60
N VAL A 380 -4.82 -9.43 -17.87
CA VAL A 380 -4.43 -10.79 -18.23
C VAL A 380 -4.60 -11.72 -17.04
N ARG A 381 -4.64 -13.03 -17.30
CA ARG A 381 -4.77 -14.04 -16.23
C ARG A 381 -3.43 -14.49 -15.67
N GLY A 382 -2.38 -14.49 -16.49
CA GLY A 382 -1.01 -14.81 -16.07
C GLY A 382 -0.09 -13.64 -16.35
N PHE A 383 0.60 -13.16 -15.32
CA PHE A 383 1.52 -12.02 -15.43
C PHE A 383 2.63 -12.12 -14.40
N THR A 384 3.74 -11.43 -14.68
CA THR A 384 4.89 -11.36 -13.80
C THR A 384 4.97 -9.94 -13.27
N GLN A 385 4.95 -9.83 -11.94
CA GLN A 385 5.12 -8.56 -11.25
C GLN A 385 6.58 -8.42 -10.84
N ASP A 386 7.12 -7.23 -10.91
CA ASP A 386 8.27 -6.78 -10.14
C ASP A 386 7.86 -6.58 -8.69
N ASP A 387 7.57 -7.69 -8.02
CA ASP A 387 7.02 -7.69 -6.66
C ASP A 387 8.14 -7.66 -5.62
N ALA A 388 7.91 -6.99 -4.50
CA ALA A 388 8.86 -6.97 -3.40
C ALA A 388 8.16 -6.80 -2.06
N HIS A 389 8.68 -7.46 -1.03
CA HIS A 389 8.19 -7.38 0.34
C HIS A 389 9.33 -6.97 1.27
N ILE A 390 9.14 -5.84 1.98
CA ILE A 390 10.15 -5.23 2.84
C ILE A 390 9.75 -5.38 4.30
N PHE A 391 10.55 -6.14 5.05
CA PHE A 391 10.45 -6.37 6.48
C PHE A 391 11.36 -5.37 7.22
N CYS A 392 10.80 -4.35 7.88
CA CYS A 392 11.48 -3.26 8.59
C CYS A 392 10.88 -2.98 9.98
N ARG A 393 11.56 -2.15 10.78
CA ARG A 393 11.07 -1.69 12.10
C ARG A 393 10.20 -0.43 11.98
N PRO A 394 9.45 -0.05 13.04
CA PRO A 394 8.62 1.16 13.04
C PRO A 394 9.34 2.49 12.95
N ASP A 395 10.61 2.54 13.33
CA ASP A 395 11.42 3.72 13.10
C ASP A 395 11.87 3.85 11.63
N GLN A 396 11.77 2.78 10.82
CA GLN A 396 12.31 2.71 9.46
C GLN A 396 11.25 2.89 8.36
N ILE A 397 9.96 2.86 8.71
CA ILE A 397 8.82 2.90 7.77
C ILE A 397 8.99 3.98 6.72
N GLU A 398 9.16 5.21 7.20
CA GLU A 398 8.94 6.39 6.39
C GLU A 398 10.06 6.46 5.38
N ASP A 399 11.28 6.15 5.82
CA ASP A 399 12.44 6.02 4.96
C ASP A 399 12.28 4.88 3.94
N GLU A 400 11.72 3.71 4.32
CA GLU A 400 11.45 2.64 3.35
C GLU A 400 10.34 2.99 2.35
N ILE A 401 9.28 3.68 2.77
CA ILE A 401 8.22 4.17 1.85
C ILE A 401 8.83 5.20 0.90
N VAL A 402 9.63 6.14 1.40
CA VAL A 402 10.34 7.14 0.58
C VAL A 402 11.25 6.43 -0.43
N ASN A 403 12.06 5.47 -0.01
CA ASN A 403 12.93 4.69 -0.92
C ASN A 403 12.13 3.98 -2.01
N CYS A 404 10.98 3.39 -1.68
CA CYS A 404 10.08 2.75 -2.65
C CYS A 404 9.47 3.75 -3.65
N LEU A 405 9.03 4.92 -3.17
CA LEU A 405 8.47 5.97 -4.01
C LEU A 405 9.53 6.57 -4.94
N GLU A 406 10.73 6.84 -4.43
CA GLU A 406 11.87 7.28 -5.24
C GLU A 406 12.21 6.24 -6.31
N PHE A 407 12.20 4.95 -5.94
CA PHE A 407 12.43 3.88 -6.91
C PHE A 407 11.32 3.83 -7.99
N ALA A 408 10.05 3.96 -7.60
CA ALA A 408 8.94 4.04 -8.56
C ALA A 408 9.09 5.24 -9.51
N VAL A 409 9.52 6.40 -9.00
CA VAL A 409 9.79 7.60 -9.81
C VAL A 409 10.98 7.38 -10.75
N ASP A 410 12.05 6.72 -10.30
CA ASP A 410 13.21 6.38 -11.13
C ASP A 410 12.83 5.44 -12.28
N VAL A 411 11.96 4.46 -12.02
CA VAL A 411 11.40 3.58 -13.06
C VAL A 411 10.70 4.43 -14.12
N LEU A 412 9.75 5.28 -13.72
CA LEU A 412 9.00 6.14 -14.64
C LEU A 412 9.91 7.05 -15.47
N LYS A 413 10.86 7.74 -14.82
CA LYS A 413 11.82 8.62 -15.50
C LYS A 413 12.72 7.86 -16.48
N THR A 414 13.20 6.68 -16.10
CA THR A 414 14.08 5.85 -16.94
C THR A 414 13.37 5.43 -18.23
N TYR A 415 12.08 5.11 -18.16
CA TYR A 415 11.27 4.75 -19.32
C TYR A 415 10.67 5.95 -20.07
N GLY A 416 11.07 7.18 -19.72
CA GLY A 416 10.67 8.40 -20.44
C GLY A 416 9.29 8.94 -20.06
N PHE A 417 8.71 8.49 -18.94
CA PHE A 417 7.45 9.04 -18.43
C PHE A 417 7.71 10.28 -17.57
N HIS A 418 7.30 11.43 -18.08
CA HIS A 418 7.45 12.72 -17.40
C HIS A 418 6.18 13.19 -16.69
N ARG A 419 5.05 12.52 -16.94
CA ARG A 419 3.74 12.85 -16.37
C ARG A 419 3.23 11.67 -15.57
N TYR A 420 3.11 11.86 -14.26
CA TYR A 420 2.56 10.89 -13.34
C TYR A 420 1.88 11.61 -12.18
N GLN A 421 0.94 10.92 -11.54
CA GLN A 421 0.15 11.39 -10.41
C GLN A 421 0.20 10.33 -9.32
N ALA A 422 0.17 10.75 -8.06
CA ALA A 422 0.01 9.82 -6.95
C ALA A 422 -1.42 9.87 -6.41
N GLU A 423 -1.90 8.75 -5.89
CA GLU A 423 -3.14 8.68 -5.12
C GLU A 423 -2.89 7.98 -3.80
N ILE A 424 -3.37 8.55 -2.71
CA ILE A 424 -3.34 7.94 -1.38
C ILE A 424 -4.74 7.40 -1.10
N SER A 425 -4.87 6.08 -1.01
CA SER A 425 -6.15 5.45 -0.66
C SER A 425 -6.23 5.20 0.84
N THR A 426 -7.30 5.71 1.47
CA THR A 426 -7.58 5.64 2.91
C THR A 426 -8.79 4.76 3.22
N TRP A 427 -9.00 4.42 4.48
CA TRP A 427 -10.19 3.68 4.91
C TRP A 427 -11.38 4.59 5.27
N ASP A 428 -12.52 3.97 5.55
CA ASP A 428 -13.78 4.61 5.92
C ASP A 428 -13.95 4.83 7.43
N GLY A 429 -12.85 4.87 8.19
CA GLY A 429 -12.88 4.98 9.66
C GLY A 429 -13.43 3.73 10.37
N GLY A 430 -13.56 2.60 9.66
CA GLY A 430 -14.07 1.34 10.19
C GLY A 430 -15.59 1.16 10.07
N SER A 431 -16.28 2.03 9.34
CA SER A 431 -17.75 2.07 9.28
C SER A 431 -18.39 0.85 8.61
N SER A 432 -17.72 0.28 7.61
CA SER A 432 -18.19 -0.81 6.76
C SER A 432 -17.81 -2.19 7.27
N GLY A 433 -16.88 -2.29 8.23
CA GLY A 433 -16.27 -3.56 8.65
C GLY A 433 -15.50 -4.29 7.53
N LYS A 434 -15.25 -3.63 6.40
CA LYS A 434 -14.51 -4.15 5.24
C LYS A 434 -12.99 -4.25 5.49
N TYR A 435 -12.50 -3.43 6.40
CA TYR A 435 -11.08 -3.25 6.68
C TYR A 435 -10.69 -3.89 8.01
N ASP A 436 -9.56 -4.58 8.02
CA ASP A 436 -8.92 -5.08 9.22
C ASP A 436 -8.06 -3.98 9.88
N GLY A 437 -7.67 -4.21 11.14
CA GLY A 437 -6.80 -3.31 11.89
C GLY A 437 -7.54 -2.33 12.80
N THR A 438 -6.80 -1.68 13.68
CA THR A 438 -7.33 -0.72 14.66
C THR A 438 -7.22 0.72 14.15
N PRO A 439 -8.06 1.66 14.65
CA PRO A 439 -7.96 3.07 14.26
C PRO A 439 -6.56 3.67 14.40
N ASP A 440 -5.83 3.32 15.46
CA ASP A 440 -4.47 3.82 15.72
C ASP A 440 -3.46 3.33 14.66
N GLN A 441 -3.61 2.08 14.20
CA GLN A 441 -2.78 1.51 13.13
C GLN A 441 -3.01 2.26 11.80
N TRP A 442 -4.28 2.51 11.46
CA TRP A 442 -4.64 3.27 10.26
C TRP A 442 -4.11 4.70 10.30
N GLN A 443 -4.29 5.40 11.43
CA GLN A 443 -3.80 6.76 11.60
C GLN A 443 -2.28 6.85 11.38
N LEU A 444 -1.52 5.91 11.95
CA LEU A 444 -0.07 5.84 11.76
C LEU A 444 0.32 5.66 10.29
N ALA A 445 -0.27 4.67 9.62
CA ALA A 445 0.08 4.30 8.25
C ALA A 445 -0.28 5.41 7.26
N GLU A 446 -1.48 5.97 7.37
CA GLU A 446 -1.91 7.10 6.54
C GLU A 446 -0.97 8.29 6.76
N SER A 447 -0.63 8.61 8.02
CA SER A 447 0.31 9.69 8.33
C SER A 447 1.71 9.44 7.75
N ALA A 448 2.20 8.20 7.76
CA ALA A 448 3.49 7.84 7.18
C ALA A 448 3.49 7.97 5.64
N LEU A 449 2.41 7.52 4.98
CA LEU A 449 2.24 7.67 3.54
C LEU A 449 2.18 9.14 3.12
N HIS A 450 1.42 9.97 3.86
CA HIS A 450 1.36 11.41 3.62
C HIS A 450 2.73 12.09 3.74
N ARG A 451 3.46 11.84 4.82
CA ARG A 451 4.80 12.42 5.01
C ARG A 451 5.80 11.93 3.95
N ALA A 452 5.72 10.67 3.55
CA ALA A 452 6.60 10.15 2.50
C ALA A 452 6.34 10.82 1.14
N VAL A 453 5.07 11.02 0.76
CA VAL A 453 4.68 11.76 -0.45
C VAL A 453 5.20 13.20 -0.42
N GLU A 454 5.06 13.88 0.72
CA GLU A 454 5.59 15.24 0.91
C GLU A 454 7.12 15.29 0.78
N ARG A 455 7.84 14.33 1.39
CA ARG A 455 9.31 14.23 1.32
C ARG A 455 9.82 14.02 -0.09
N VAL A 456 9.13 13.22 -0.90
CA VAL A 456 9.50 12.98 -2.31
C VAL A 456 9.06 14.14 -3.22
N GLY A 457 8.16 15.00 -2.74
CA GLY A 457 7.61 16.12 -3.52
C GLY A 457 6.63 15.67 -4.60
N LEU A 458 5.84 14.62 -4.33
CA LEU A 458 4.81 14.12 -5.23
C LEU A 458 3.47 14.82 -4.96
N GLU A 459 2.78 15.25 -6.02
CA GLU A 459 1.38 15.66 -5.92
C GLU A 459 0.51 14.41 -5.79
N ALA A 460 -0.13 14.22 -4.63
CA ALA A 460 -1.03 13.11 -4.38
C ALA A 460 -2.46 13.56 -4.08
N LYS A 461 -3.43 12.88 -4.70
CA LYS A 461 -4.86 13.03 -4.38
C LYS A 461 -5.28 11.97 -3.36
N VAL A 462 -6.05 12.36 -2.35
CA VAL A 462 -6.65 11.40 -1.40
C VAL A 462 -7.90 10.78 -2.01
N MET A 463 -7.99 9.45 -1.92
CA MET A 463 -9.11 8.63 -2.38
C MET A 463 -9.70 7.90 -1.18
N GLU A 464 -10.80 8.43 -0.65
CA GLU A 464 -11.48 7.89 0.54
C GLU A 464 -12.16 6.54 0.23
N ASP A 465 -12.09 5.58 1.16
CA ASP A 465 -12.70 4.24 1.06
C ASP A 465 -12.19 3.37 -0.13
N GLU A 466 -10.97 3.62 -0.59
CA GLU A 466 -10.34 2.89 -1.70
C GLU A 466 -9.12 2.05 -1.28
N ALA A 467 -8.83 1.96 0.02
CA ALA A 467 -7.69 1.19 0.53
C ALA A 467 -7.83 -0.33 0.31
N ALA A 468 -6.72 -1.06 0.49
CA ALA A 468 -6.79 -2.52 0.57
C ALA A 468 -7.40 -2.94 1.92
N PHE A 469 -8.00 -4.13 2.00
CA PHE A 469 -8.63 -4.60 3.24
C PHE A 469 -7.66 -4.64 4.43
N TYR A 470 -6.36 -4.76 4.15
CA TYR A 470 -5.31 -4.86 5.16
C TYR A 470 -4.54 -3.56 5.42
N GLY A 471 -4.76 -2.48 4.67
CA GLY A 471 -4.09 -1.20 4.94
C GLY A 471 -4.11 -0.18 3.79
N PRO A 472 -3.67 1.06 4.06
CA PRO A 472 -3.66 2.16 3.09
C PRO A 472 -2.59 1.96 2.01
N LYS A 473 -2.64 2.74 0.93
CA LYS A 473 -1.71 2.59 -0.19
C LYS A 473 -1.44 3.89 -0.93
N ILE A 474 -0.25 3.99 -1.52
CA ILE A 474 0.07 4.97 -2.55
C ILE A 474 0.10 4.25 -3.90
N ASP A 475 -0.78 4.69 -4.81
CA ASP A 475 -0.78 4.26 -6.20
C ASP A 475 -0.16 5.36 -7.07
N VAL A 476 0.95 5.05 -7.74
CA VAL A 476 1.60 5.94 -8.70
C VAL A 476 1.07 5.62 -10.09
N LYS A 477 0.31 6.56 -10.65
CA LYS A 477 -0.31 6.48 -11.96
C LYS A 477 0.56 7.20 -12.98
N LEU A 478 0.97 6.51 -14.05
CA LEU A 478 1.54 7.16 -15.23
C LEU A 478 0.42 7.74 -16.08
N VAL A 479 0.69 8.85 -16.76
CA VAL A 479 -0.21 9.39 -17.79
C VAL A 479 0.41 9.10 -19.14
N ASP A 480 -0.29 8.33 -19.97
CA ASP A 480 0.22 7.96 -21.30
C ASP A 480 0.14 9.13 -22.30
N ALA A 481 0.65 8.91 -23.51
CA ALA A 481 0.66 9.91 -24.58
C ALA A 481 -0.74 10.34 -25.07
N LEU A 482 -1.81 9.70 -24.57
CA LEU A 482 -3.21 9.96 -24.89
C LEU A 482 -3.97 10.51 -23.66
N ASP A 483 -3.25 11.00 -22.65
CA ASP A 483 -3.79 11.54 -21.40
C ASP A 483 -4.58 10.52 -20.56
N ARG A 484 -4.33 9.22 -20.72
CA ARG A 484 -4.98 8.18 -19.93
C ARG A 484 -4.11 7.81 -18.72
N PRO A 485 -4.68 7.82 -17.50
CA PRO A 485 -3.96 7.39 -16.31
C PRO A 485 -3.91 5.86 -16.23
N TRP A 486 -2.74 5.30 -15.94
CA TRP A 486 -2.52 3.88 -15.71
C TRP A 486 -1.79 3.70 -14.38
N GLN A 487 -2.38 2.95 -13.45
CA GLN A 487 -1.68 2.54 -12.24
C GLN A 487 -0.54 1.59 -12.60
N LEU A 488 0.69 1.97 -12.24
CA LEU A 488 1.89 1.16 -12.54
C LEU A 488 2.52 0.65 -11.26
N SER A 489 2.87 1.56 -10.35
CA SER A 489 3.56 1.22 -9.11
C SER A 489 2.64 1.43 -7.92
N THR A 490 2.74 0.55 -6.93
CA THR A 490 1.97 0.64 -5.70
C THR A 490 2.86 0.39 -4.52
N VAL A 491 2.85 1.32 -3.57
CA VAL A 491 3.46 1.17 -2.24
C VAL A 491 2.32 1.00 -1.26
N GLN A 492 2.09 -0.22 -0.81
CA GLN A 492 1.01 -0.52 0.12
C GLN A 492 1.48 -0.44 1.58
N PHE A 493 0.52 -0.40 2.50
CA PHE A 493 0.64 -0.73 3.92
C PHE A 493 -0.26 -1.95 4.31
N ASP A 494 0.12 -2.84 5.25
CA ASP A 494 -0.52 -4.13 5.62
C ASP A 494 -0.36 -4.38 7.14
N PHE A 495 -1.46 -4.32 7.88
CA PHE A 495 -1.49 -4.52 9.33
C PHE A 495 -1.70 -5.98 9.78
N THR A 496 -2.10 -6.86 8.86
CA THR A 496 -2.94 -8.04 9.17
C THR A 496 -2.17 -9.35 9.18
N ARG A 497 -1.10 -9.43 8.39
CA ARG A 497 -0.36 -10.68 8.13
C ARG A 497 0.82 -10.91 9.07
N VAL A 498 0.97 -10.01 10.06
CA VAL A 498 2.07 -9.97 11.04
C VAL A 498 1.87 -10.95 12.19
N ASP A 499 0.67 -11.52 12.36
CA ASP A 499 0.46 -12.52 13.39
C ASP A 499 1.12 -13.85 13.00
N LEU A 500 2.45 -13.92 13.15
CA LEU A 500 3.25 -15.13 12.96
C LEU A 500 2.77 -16.28 13.86
N LEU A 501 1.97 -16.01 14.90
CA LEU A 501 1.30 -17.05 15.69
C LEU A 501 0.24 -17.79 14.84
N LYS A 502 -0.47 -17.12 13.92
CA LYS A 502 -1.36 -17.78 12.94
C LYS A 502 -0.61 -18.69 11.97
N TRP A 503 0.68 -18.42 11.76
CA TRP A 503 1.57 -19.22 10.93
C TRP A 503 2.32 -20.29 11.74
N SER A 504 2.18 -20.30 13.07
CA SER A 504 2.70 -21.36 13.92
C SER A 504 1.70 -22.51 14.00
N SER A 505 2.20 -23.75 13.89
CA SER A 505 1.39 -24.97 13.91
C SER A 505 0.48 -25.01 15.15
N PRO A 506 -0.75 -25.59 15.07
CA PRO A 506 -1.59 -25.84 16.24
C PRO A 506 -0.88 -26.62 17.36
N ASP A 507 0.15 -27.39 17.00
CA ASP A 507 0.81 -28.37 17.89
C ASP A 507 2.26 -28.00 18.28
N TYR A 508 2.78 -26.82 17.93
CA TYR A 508 4.17 -26.45 18.23
C TYR A 508 4.29 -25.59 19.50
N VAL A 509 4.82 -26.19 20.57
CA VAL A 509 5.11 -25.50 21.84
C VAL A 509 6.49 -24.88 21.78
N TRP A 510 6.56 -23.55 21.79
CA TRP A 510 7.81 -22.81 21.94
C TRP A 510 8.38 -22.98 23.36
N PRO A 511 9.72 -23.09 23.54
CA PRO A 511 10.33 -23.06 24.86
C PRO A 511 9.98 -21.76 25.60
N ASP A 512 9.59 -21.86 26.87
CA ASP A 512 9.19 -20.73 27.69
C ASP A 512 10.28 -19.65 27.75
N GLY A 513 9.94 -18.43 27.31
CA GLY A 513 10.81 -17.25 27.32
C GLY A 513 11.06 -16.59 25.97
N VAL A 514 10.58 -17.17 24.86
CA VAL A 514 10.77 -16.62 23.49
C VAL A 514 9.47 -16.05 22.92
N LYS A 515 8.70 -15.35 23.74
CA LYS A 515 7.61 -14.47 23.27
C LYS A 515 8.06 -13.02 23.45
N ALA A 516 8.76 -12.48 22.46
CA ALA A 516 9.00 -11.04 22.39
C ALA A 516 9.26 -10.59 20.94
N GLU A 517 8.35 -9.74 20.46
CA GLU A 517 8.64 -8.52 19.71
C GLU A 517 9.49 -8.68 18.43
N LEU A 518 8.81 -8.94 17.32
CA LEU A 518 9.39 -8.73 15.98
C LEU A 518 8.36 -8.02 15.10
N SER A 519 8.55 -6.71 14.95
CA SER A 519 7.95 -5.92 13.88
C SER A 519 8.58 -6.33 12.56
N VAL A 520 7.76 -6.99 11.74
CA VAL A 520 7.94 -7.05 10.30
C VAL A 520 7.61 -5.65 9.78
N GLY A 521 8.31 -5.19 8.75
CA GLY A 521 7.72 -4.28 7.78
C GLY A 521 6.77 -5.19 7.06
N TRP A 522 5.54 -5.22 7.49
CA TRP A 522 4.71 -4.04 7.58
C TRP A 522 4.36 -3.76 9.04
N LEU A 523 4.70 -2.55 9.48
CA LEU A 523 4.68 -2.03 10.84
C LEU A 523 3.95 -2.78 11.94
N ALA A 524 4.65 -2.90 13.08
CA ALA A 524 4.01 -3.14 14.37
C ALA A 524 4.55 -2.20 15.46
N PHE A 525 3.65 -1.42 16.06
CA PHE A 525 3.78 -0.96 17.45
C PHE A 525 3.07 -1.96 18.37
N ASP A 526 3.57 -2.09 19.60
CA ASP A 526 2.82 -2.63 20.74
C ASP A 526 2.51 -1.48 21.73
N ARG A 527 1.40 -1.64 22.45
CA ARG A 527 0.41 -0.65 22.87
C ARG A 527 0.65 -0.03 24.25
N ASP A 528 1.90 0.10 24.73
CA ASP A 528 2.13 0.63 26.10
C ASP A 528 3.41 1.46 26.35
N GLY A 529 4.12 1.94 25.33
CA GLY A 529 5.09 3.05 25.50
C GLY A 529 6.19 2.86 26.56
N ARG A 530 6.56 1.63 26.92
CA ARG A 530 7.56 1.34 27.98
C ARG A 530 8.95 0.95 27.47
N SER A 531 9.16 0.84 26.16
CA SER A 531 10.42 0.35 25.60
C SER A 531 11.54 1.40 25.60
N SER A 532 11.22 2.71 25.62
CA SER A 532 12.23 3.78 25.73
C SER A 532 12.92 3.81 27.11
N ALA A 533 12.23 3.38 28.18
CA ALA A 533 12.81 3.25 29.51
C ALA A 533 13.66 1.96 29.67
N LEU A 534 13.29 0.87 28.99
CA LEU A 534 13.99 -0.41 29.05
C LEU A 534 15.25 -0.49 28.19
N ILE A 535 15.34 0.30 27.12
CA ILE A 535 16.56 0.40 26.31
C ILE A 535 17.68 1.07 27.12
N ALA A 536 17.39 2.14 27.89
CA ALA A 536 18.37 2.73 28.79
C ALA A 536 18.89 1.72 29.85
N ASP A 537 18.04 0.77 30.27
CA ASP A 537 18.35 -0.20 31.32
C ASP A 537 19.07 -1.47 30.80
N ARG A 538 19.04 -1.75 29.49
CA ARG A 538 19.67 -2.95 28.88
C ARG A 538 20.92 -2.68 28.04
N VAL A 539 21.25 -1.44 27.69
CA VAL A 539 22.62 -1.09 27.25
C VAL A 539 23.55 -0.79 28.42
N CYS A 540 23.01 -0.76 29.63
CA CYS A 540 23.76 -0.58 30.85
C CYS A 540 23.72 -1.82 31.75
N TYR A 541 24.80 -2.06 32.49
CA TYR A 541 24.72 -3.02 33.59
C TYR A 541 23.81 -2.41 34.67
N SER A 542 22.76 -3.13 35.08
CA SER A 542 22.03 -2.75 36.30
C SER A 542 22.97 -2.77 37.51
N ASP A 543 22.71 -1.97 38.53
CA ASP A 543 23.64 -1.85 39.67
C ASP A 543 23.94 -3.19 40.36
N THR A 544 22.97 -4.10 40.40
CA THR A 544 23.15 -5.46 40.91
C THR A 544 24.12 -6.30 40.04
N ILE A 545 24.00 -6.22 38.71
CA ILE A 545 24.87 -6.98 37.79
C ILE A 545 26.25 -6.32 37.71
N ARG A 546 26.32 -4.99 37.65
CA ARG A 546 27.55 -4.20 37.72
C ARG A 546 28.34 -4.60 38.95
N ARG A 547 27.75 -4.49 40.15
CA ARG A 547 28.43 -4.84 41.41
C ARG A 547 28.96 -6.27 41.37
N ARG A 548 28.12 -7.24 40.97
CA ARG A 548 28.54 -8.64 40.84
C ARG A 548 29.77 -8.82 39.92
N ARG A 549 29.80 -8.17 38.76
CA ARG A 549 30.93 -8.28 37.82
C ARG A 549 32.21 -7.65 38.37
N LEU A 550 32.06 -6.53 39.08
CA LEU A 550 33.16 -5.91 39.78
C LEU A 550 33.69 -6.85 40.86
N ASP A 551 32.84 -7.38 41.73
CA ASP A 551 33.23 -8.30 42.81
C ASP A 551 33.98 -9.54 42.27
N GLU A 552 33.48 -10.15 41.19
CA GLU A 552 34.10 -11.30 40.51
C GLU A 552 35.50 -10.94 39.99
N ALA A 553 35.66 -9.76 39.41
CA ALA A 553 36.97 -9.28 38.97
C ALA A 553 37.92 -9.00 40.14
N ILE A 554 37.42 -8.41 41.25
CA ILE A 554 38.24 -8.15 42.45
C ILE A 554 38.88 -9.45 42.96
N VAL A 555 38.04 -10.48 43.12
CA VAL A 555 38.47 -11.80 43.62
C VAL A 555 39.44 -12.47 42.66
N TRP A 556 39.16 -12.43 41.34
CA TRP A 556 40.04 -13.03 40.34
C TRP A 556 41.39 -12.33 40.24
N GLY A 557 41.40 -11.00 40.21
CA GLY A 557 42.64 -10.24 40.12
C GLY A 557 43.50 -10.39 41.38
N ASP A 558 42.92 -10.36 42.58
CA ASP A 558 43.67 -10.63 43.83
C ASP A 558 44.28 -12.04 43.79
N LEU A 559 43.49 -13.04 43.42
CA LEU A 559 43.97 -14.41 43.43
C LEU A 559 45.02 -14.67 42.33
N HIS A 560 44.95 -13.99 41.18
CA HIS A 560 45.70 -14.39 39.98
C HIS A 560 46.74 -13.39 39.49
N LEU A 561 46.71 -12.15 39.97
CA LEU A 561 47.67 -11.12 39.63
C LEU A 561 48.60 -10.77 40.80
N CYS A 562 48.37 -11.27 42.03
CA CYS A 562 49.25 -11.05 43.19
C CYS A 562 50.69 -11.56 42.96
N SER A 563 51.69 -10.74 43.33
CA SER A 563 53.13 -10.97 43.11
C SER A 563 53.63 -12.33 43.59
N ASP A 564 53.16 -12.76 44.75
CA ASP A 564 53.76 -13.88 45.49
C ASP A 564 53.41 -15.24 44.89
N LEU A 565 52.46 -15.28 43.95
CA LEU A 565 51.93 -16.51 43.34
C LEU A 565 52.27 -16.63 41.85
N VAL A 566 52.81 -15.59 41.22
CA VAL A 566 53.07 -15.61 39.77
C VAL A 566 54.19 -16.60 39.43
N GLU A 567 55.29 -16.59 40.19
CA GLU A 567 56.40 -17.53 39.98
C GLU A 567 56.00 -18.97 40.30
N LEU A 568 55.36 -19.18 41.46
CA LEU A 568 54.86 -20.50 41.89
C LEU A 568 53.89 -21.13 40.86
N ARG A 569 53.09 -20.31 40.16
CA ARG A 569 52.18 -20.79 39.12
C ARG A 569 52.86 -21.16 37.83
N TRP A 570 53.92 -20.43 37.47
CA TRP A 570 54.74 -20.80 36.34
C TRP A 570 55.36 -22.18 36.56
N ASP A 571 55.90 -22.41 37.74
CA ASP A 571 56.50 -23.69 38.10
C ASP A 571 55.47 -24.83 38.18
N ALA A 572 54.24 -24.54 38.64
CA ALA A 572 53.21 -25.56 38.80
C ALA A 572 52.45 -25.91 37.50
N LEU A 573 52.21 -24.95 36.61
CA LEU A 573 51.33 -25.11 35.44
C LEU A 573 52.07 -25.11 34.11
N GLY A 574 53.32 -24.67 34.11
CA GLY A 574 54.12 -24.48 32.90
C GLY A 574 53.61 -23.33 32.03
N PRO A 575 54.37 -22.99 30.96
CA PRO A 575 54.18 -21.75 30.20
C PRO A 575 52.76 -21.52 29.67
N LEU A 576 52.17 -22.55 29.07
CA LEU A 576 50.86 -22.47 28.43
C LEU A 576 49.75 -22.23 29.46
N GLY A 577 49.72 -23.04 30.53
CA GLY A 577 48.71 -22.96 31.56
C GLY A 577 48.78 -21.64 32.34
N SER A 578 49.99 -21.14 32.59
CA SER A 578 50.19 -19.84 33.24
C SER A 578 49.68 -18.69 32.38
N HIS A 579 49.91 -18.72 31.06
CA HIS A 579 49.40 -17.70 30.14
C HIS A 579 47.88 -17.76 29.94
N GLU A 580 47.27 -18.96 29.95
CA GLU A 580 45.80 -19.11 29.89
C GLU A 580 45.12 -18.48 31.10
N ILE A 581 45.67 -18.66 32.30
CA ILE A 581 45.17 -18.04 33.52
C ILE A 581 45.27 -16.51 33.46
N LEU A 582 46.37 -15.95 32.93
CA LEU A 582 46.46 -14.51 32.70
C LEU A 582 45.45 -14.02 31.66
N GLY A 583 45.18 -14.82 30.62
CA GLY A 583 44.11 -14.54 29.66
C GLY A 583 42.74 -14.46 30.34
N ALA A 584 42.43 -15.40 31.23
CA ALA A 584 41.18 -15.38 32.00
C ALA A 584 41.09 -14.16 32.95
N ALA A 585 42.18 -13.83 33.65
CA ALA A 585 42.25 -12.64 34.51
C ALA A 585 42.05 -11.34 33.69
N TRP A 586 42.57 -11.30 32.47
CA TRP A 586 42.36 -10.18 31.56
C TRP A 586 40.90 -10.02 31.13
N GLU A 587 40.20 -11.11 30.81
CA GLU A 587 38.77 -11.04 30.50
C GLU A 587 37.94 -10.50 31.66
N GLN A 588 38.27 -10.87 32.91
CA GLN A 588 37.60 -10.31 34.09
C GLN A 588 37.89 -8.82 34.26
N THR A 589 39.13 -8.41 34.02
CA THR A 589 39.54 -6.99 34.09
C THR A 589 38.80 -6.15 33.05
N LYS A 590 38.59 -6.66 31.84
CA LYS A 590 37.78 -5.98 30.81
C LYS A 590 36.31 -5.89 31.23
N GLN A 591 35.73 -6.97 31.75
CA GLN A 591 34.35 -6.96 32.24
C GLN A 591 34.16 -5.91 33.35
N ALA A 592 35.15 -5.75 34.24
CA ALA A 592 35.13 -4.72 35.27
C ALA A 592 35.19 -3.30 34.69
N ALA A 593 36.06 -3.04 33.72
CA ALA A 593 36.16 -1.73 33.06
C ALA A 593 34.82 -1.31 32.42
N PHE A 594 34.16 -2.24 31.72
CA PHE A 594 32.82 -2.04 31.16
C PHE A 594 31.75 -1.87 32.26
N ALA A 595 31.84 -2.63 33.36
CA ALA A 595 30.94 -2.53 34.49
C ALA A 595 31.02 -1.18 35.22
N ILE A 596 32.21 -0.63 35.46
CA ILE A 596 32.40 0.72 36.03
C ILE A 596 31.70 1.77 35.18
N ASN A 597 31.82 1.64 33.86
CA ASN A 597 31.22 2.54 32.90
C ASN A 597 29.72 2.28 32.66
N ARG A 598 29.11 1.36 33.44
CA ARG A 598 27.73 0.91 33.28
C ARG A 598 27.43 0.54 31.82
N HIS A 599 28.35 -0.10 31.10
CA HIS A 599 28.14 -0.53 29.71
C HIS A 599 28.35 -2.03 29.59
N TRP A 600 27.54 -2.73 28.79
CA TRP A 600 27.79 -4.14 28.52
C TRP A 600 29.04 -4.37 27.68
N MET A 601 29.89 -5.33 28.07
CA MET A 601 31.06 -5.70 27.27
C MET A 601 30.63 -6.37 25.95
N PRO A 602 31.10 -5.88 24.78
CA PRO A 602 30.79 -6.49 23.48
C PRO A 602 31.52 -7.84 23.28
N TRP A 603 31.02 -8.66 22.36
CA TRP A 603 31.55 -10.01 22.07
C TRP A 603 33.04 -10.01 21.71
N PRO A 604 33.78 -11.10 22.01
CA PRO A 604 35.21 -11.25 21.71
C PRO A 604 35.49 -10.98 20.22
N GLY A 605 36.37 -10.01 19.93
CA GLY A 605 36.73 -9.58 18.57
C GLY A 605 36.45 -8.11 18.24
N LYS A 606 35.55 -7.43 18.97
CA LYS A 606 35.31 -5.97 18.84
C LYS A 606 35.77 -5.14 20.04
N GLN A 607 36.50 -5.76 20.96
CA GLN A 607 36.68 -5.26 22.33
C GLN A 607 37.72 -4.15 22.45
N SER A 608 38.83 -4.20 21.70
CA SER A 608 39.97 -3.30 21.93
C SER A 608 39.65 -1.82 21.65
N HIS A 609 38.91 -1.52 20.57
CA HIS A 609 38.44 -0.16 20.27
C HIS A 609 37.31 0.30 21.21
N ALA A 610 36.49 -0.63 21.69
CA ALA A 610 35.38 -0.32 22.60
C ALA A 610 35.88 0.04 24.01
N LEU A 611 36.96 -0.60 24.48
CA LEU A 611 37.61 -0.26 25.74
C LEU A 611 38.17 1.17 25.73
N THR A 612 38.80 1.59 24.63
CA THR A 612 39.39 2.95 24.55
C THR A 612 38.35 4.07 24.47
N ALA A 613 37.08 3.73 24.22
CA ALA A 613 35.98 4.69 24.13
C ALA A 613 35.19 4.84 25.43
N LEU A 614 35.55 4.10 26.49
CA LEU A 614 34.89 4.18 27.78
C LEU A 614 35.25 5.51 28.49
N PRO A 615 34.25 6.29 28.94
CA PRO A 615 34.47 7.64 29.47
C PRO A 615 35.12 7.70 30.85
N LEU A 616 34.92 6.68 31.69
CA LEU A 616 35.42 6.56 33.06
C LEU A 616 36.52 5.50 33.12
N LEU A 617 37.68 5.83 32.54
CA LEU A 617 38.89 5.01 32.68
C LEU A 617 40.04 5.84 33.25
N PRO A 618 40.97 5.21 33.98
CA PRO A 618 42.19 5.86 34.45
C PRO A 618 43.01 6.43 33.29
N GLN A 619 43.72 7.53 33.52
CA GLN A 619 44.56 8.14 32.48
C GLN A 619 45.61 7.14 31.97
N GLY A 620 45.75 7.02 30.65
CA GLY A 620 46.69 6.08 30.02
C GLY A 620 46.30 4.60 30.09
N PHE A 621 45.09 4.26 30.56
CA PHE A 621 44.59 2.87 30.64
C PHE A 621 44.59 2.16 29.27
N ALA A 622 44.15 2.86 28.21
CA ALA A 622 44.12 2.33 26.84
C ALA A 622 45.49 1.89 26.30
N GLY A 623 46.54 2.69 26.55
CA GLY A 623 47.90 2.38 26.11
C GLY A 623 48.48 1.18 26.86
N ARG A 624 48.35 1.17 28.18
CA ARG A 624 48.80 0.05 29.03
C ARG A 624 48.03 -1.25 28.77
N ALA A 625 46.73 -1.15 28.43
CA ALA A 625 45.91 -2.29 28.01
C ALA A 625 46.42 -2.90 26.70
N LEU A 626 46.91 -2.07 25.77
CA LEU A 626 47.52 -2.53 24.53
C LEU A 626 48.85 -3.25 24.80
N ASP A 627 49.68 -2.71 25.70
CA ASP A 627 50.96 -3.31 26.09
C ASP A 627 50.75 -4.72 26.70
N CYS A 628 49.69 -4.93 27.49
CA CYS A 628 49.30 -6.25 28.01
C CYS A 628 48.92 -7.28 26.93
N MET A 629 48.53 -6.82 25.74
CA MET A 629 48.10 -7.67 24.61
C MET A 629 49.22 -7.94 23.61
N THR A 630 50.29 -7.13 23.60
CA THR A 630 51.39 -7.24 22.63
C THR A 630 52.61 -7.98 23.16
N VAL A 631 52.70 -8.26 24.46
CA VAL A 631 53.78 -9.07 25.03
C VAL A 631 53.65 -10.53 24.53
N PRO A 632 54.68 -11.08 23.84
CA PRO A 632 54.67 -12.45 23.33
C PRO A 632 54.44 -13.48 24.45
N ALA A 633 53.65 -14.51 24.17
CA ALA A 633 53.54 -15.66 25.06
C ALA A 633 54.66 -16.65 24.74
N GLY A 634 55.54 -16.98 25.68
CA GLY A 634 56.59 -17.98 25.42
C GLY A 634 57.66 -18.15 26.49
N ASP A 635 58.05 -17.08 27.19
CA ASP A 635 59.08 -17.14 28.24
C ASP A 635 58.62 -16.51 29.55
N PHE A 636 59.36 -16.84 30.62
CA PHE A 636 59.04 -16.44 31.98
C PHE A 636 59.14 -14.93 32.18
N GLU A 637 60.11 -14.25 31.57
CA GLU A 637 60.25 -12.80 31.69
C GLU A 637 59.06 -12.05 31.05
N SER A 638 58.59 -12.52 29.88
CA SER A 638 57.41 -11.99 29.21
C SER A 638 56.13 -12.26 30.02
N TYR A 639 56.04 -13.44 30.66
CA TYR A 639 54.94 -13.77 31.57
C TYR A 639 54.90 -12.85 32.79
N ILE A 640 56.04 -12.64 33.47
CA ILE A 640 56.15 -11.75 34.64
C ILE A 640 55.84 -10.31 34.26
N THR A 641 56.35 -9.84 33.12
CA THR A 641 56.08 -8.49 32.60
C THR A 641 54.60 -8.28 32.32
N ARG A 642 53.95 -9.24 31.64
CA ARG A 642 52.52 -9.19 31.34
C ARG A 642 51.66 -9.23 32.62
N ALA A 643 52.03 -10.06 33.59
CA ALA A 643 51.35 -10.13 34.89
C ALA A 643 51.49 -8.81 35.67
N GLY A 644 52.67 -8.19 35.63
CA GLY A 644 52.93 -6.87 36.24
C GLY A 644 52.06 -5.77 35.65
N ASN A 645 52.02 -5.65 34.32
CA ASN A 645 51.21 -4.64 33.64
C ASN A 645 49.70 -4.83 33.90
N MET A 646 49.21 -6.07 33.91
CA MET A 646 47.81 -6.37 34.23
C MET A 646 47.48 -6.03 35.69
N ARG A 647 48.41 -6.25 36.63
CA ARG A 647 48.24 -5.89 38.04
C ARG A 647 48.06 -4.39 38.21
N GLU A 648 48.85 -3.57 37.53
CA GLU A 648 48.72 -2.12 37.59
C GLU A 648 47.38 -1.64 37.03
N LEU A 649 46.97 -2.14 35.86
CA LEU A 649 45.67 -1.80 35.27
C LEU A 649 44.50 -2.18 36.19
N PHE A 650 44.60 -3.34 36.80
CA PHE A 650 43.62 -3.81 37.75
C PHE A 650 43.56 -2.91 38.97
N HIS A 651 44.70 -2.55 39.57
CA HIS A 651 44.76 -1.61 40.70
C HIS A 651 44.13 -0.25 40.38
N ASP A 652 44.41 0.31 39.21
CA ASP A 652 43.85 1.61 38.80
C ASP A 652 42.31 1.54 38.67
N LEU A 653 41.75 0.41 38.21
CA LEU A 653 40.30 0.21 38.19
C LEU A 653 39.71 0.05 39.59
N ILE A 654 40.42 -0.62 40.50
CA ILE A 654 39.99 -0.77 41.89
C ILE A 654 40.01 0.57 42.64
N ALA A 655 40.98 1.44 42.37
CA ALA A 655 41.04 2.76 42.96
C ALA A 655 39.80 3.60 42.61
N LEU A 656 39.30 3.49 41.37
CA LEU A 656 38.06 4.15 40.94
C LEU A 656 36.82 3.66 41.70
N LEU A 657 36.80 2.41 42.13
CA LEU A 657 35.67 1.84 42.90
C LEU A 657 35.63 2.32 44.35
N HIS A 658 36.76 2.79 44.89
CA HIS A 658 36.82 3.28 46.25
C HIS A 658 36.12 4.64 46.42
N ASP A 659 36.23 5.48 45.39
CA ASP A 659 35.62 6.81 45.34
C ASP A 659 34.19 6.77 44.80
N ASP A 660 33.65 5.58 44.51
CA ASP A 660 32.31 5.35 43.97
C ASP A 660 31.28 5.20 45.12
N PRO A 661 30.45 6.22 45.40
CA PRO A 661 29.49 6.19 46.49
C PRO A 661 28.38 5.14 46.27
N ASP A 662 28.25 4.61 45.06
CA ASP A 662 27.24 3.60 44.70
C ASP A 662 27.77 2.16 44.86
N TYR A 663 28.96 1.93 45.42
CA TYR A 663 29.52 0.59 45.66
C TYR A 663 29.46 0.23 47.17
N GLY A 664 28.86 -0.92 47.51
CA GLY A 664 28.44 -1.25 48.89
C GLY A 664 29.56 -1.69 49.86
N GLU A 665 29.21 -1.96 51.12
CA GLU A 665 30.18 -2.18 52.22
C GLU A 665 30.84 -3.59 52.30
N ASP A 666 30.18 -4.69 51.89
CA ASP A 666 30.73 -6.09 51.86
C ASP A 666 30.64 -6.80 50.47
N PRO A 667 31.19 -6.21 49.39
CA PRO A 667 31.06 -6.75 48.04
C PRO A 667 31.90 -8.03 47.81
N ILE A 668 33.13 -8.07 48.34
CA ILE A 668 34.12 -9.11 48.04
C ILE A 668 33.76 -10.44 48.71
N GLY A 669 33.34 -10.41 49.99
CA GLY A 669 32.93 -11.62 50.72
C GLY A 669 31.74 -12.32 50.05
N THR A 670 30.85 -11.56 49.42
CA THR A 670 29.70 -12.11 48.70
C THR A 670 30.09 -12.83 47.41
N ALA A 671 31.04 -12.31 46.63
CA ALA A 671 31.54 -13.01 45.44
C ALA A 671 32.40 -14.23 45.77
N PHE A 672 33.24 -14.14 46.80
CA PHE A 672 34.08 -15.26 47.23
C PHE A 672 33.23 -16.48 47.59
N ARG A 673 32.18 -16.31 48.41
CA ARG A 673 31.22 -17.37 48.78
C ARG A 673 30.46 -17.96 47.59
N ARG A 674 30.32 -17.22 46.48
CA ARG A 674 29.67 -17.71 45.25
C ARG A 674 30.64 -18.54 44.41
N MET A 675 31.90 -18.13 44.32
CA MET A 675 32.91 -18.83 43.54
C MET A 675 33.43 -20.09 44.23
N PHE A 676 33.60 -20.03 45.55
CA PHE A 676 34.09 -21.14 46.35
C PHE A 676 32.96 -21.62 47.26
N ARG A 677 32.55 -22.89 47.09
CA ARG A 677 31.37 -23.48 47.77
C ARG A 677 31.59 -23.75 49.27
N GLU A 678 32.70 -23.30 49.86
CA GLU A 678 33.01 -23.44 51.28
C GLU A 678 32.92 -22.08 52.01
N PRO A 679 32.60 -22.05 53.32
CA PRO A 679 32.37 -20.81 54.04
C PRO A 679 33.69 -20.07 54.31
N GLY A 680 34.02 -19.16 53.41
CA GLY A 680 35.12 -18.20 53.57
C GLY A 680 34.66 -16.90 54.24
N ARG A 681 35.54 -16.36 55.09
CA ARG A 681 35.47 -15.07 55.80
C ARG A 681 34.89 -13.95 54.93
N SER A 682 33.98 -13.14 55.46
CA SER A 682 33.53 -11.91 54.79
C SER A 682 34.65 -10.88 54.81
N TRP A 683 34.79 -10.15 53.70
CA TRP A 683 35.78 -9.09 53.55
C TRP A 683 35.09 -7.84 52.99
N SER A 684 35.21 -6.73 53.71
CA SER A 684 34.92 -5.41 53.15
C SER A 684 36.04 -4.95 52.21
N MET A 685 35.77 -3.94 51.39
CA MET A 685 36.79 -3.31 50.54
C MET A 685 38.00 -2.80 51.36
N GLU A 686 37.75 -2.28 52.56
CA GLU A 686 38.79 -1.76 53.45
C GLU A 686 39.60 -2.88 54.12
N GLU A 687 38.97 -3.99 54.48
CA GLU A 687 39.66 -5.19 55.00
C GLU A 687 40.49 -5.89 53.94
N TRP A 688 39.94 -6.06 52.74
CA TRP A 688 40.69 -6.61 51.60
C TRP A 688 41.91 -5.74 51.30
N ARG A 689 41.73 -4.42 51.21
CA ARG A 689 42.84 -3.48 50.94
C ARG A 689 43.94 -3.59 51.99
N ARG A 690 43.61 -3.62 53.28
CA ARG A 690 44.61 -3.80 54.36
C ARG A 690 45.36 -5.12 54.24
N GLY A 691 44.65 -6.20 53.90
CA GLY A 691 45.26 -7.51 53.64
C GLY A 691 46.17 -7.49 52.41
N HIS A 692 45.72 -6.89 51.32
CA HIS A 692 46.47 -6.73 50.06
C HIS A 692 47.72 -5.87 50.25
N GLU A 693 47.60 -4.70 50.89
CA GLU A 693 48.73 -3.84 51.23
C GLU A 693 49.73 -4.52 52.18
N ALA A 694 49.26 -5.36 53.12
CA ALA A 694 50.13 -6.14 53.99
C ALA A 694 50.92 -7.23 53.23
N ARG A 695 50.28 -7.90 52.26
CA ARG A 695 50.93 -8.85 51.34
C ARG A 695 51.97 -8.13 50.48
N LEU A 696 51.63 -6.98 49.91
CA LEU A 696 52.57 -6.14 49.14
C LEU A 696 53.79 -5.68 49.95
N ARG A 697 53.66 -5.55 51.28
CA ARG A 697 54.77 -5.17 52.19
C ARG A 697 55.56 -6.38 52.72
N GLY A 698 55.28 -7.59 52.25
CA GLY A 698 56.07 -8.80 52.55
C GLY A 698 55.82 -9.42 53.93
N ASN A 699 54.79 -9.04 54.67
CA ASN A 699 54.41 -9.72 55.91
C ASN A 699 53.24 -10.67 55.65
N ALA A 700 53.53 -11.79 54.98
CA ALA A 700 52.61 -12.91 54.85
C ALA A 700 52.85 -13.92 55.97
N SER A 701 51.98 -13.94 56.99
CA SER A 701 51.81 -15.12 57.84
C SER A 701 50.33 -15.48 57.93
N GLN A 702 49.85 -16.20 56.93
CA GLN A 702 48.92 -17.34 57.03
C GLN A 702 48.68 -17.94 55.66
#